data_AF-A0A7J7CZE2-F1
#
_entry.id   AF-A0A7J7CZE2-F1
#
_cell.length_a   1.000
_cell.length_b   1.000
_cell.length_c   1.000
_cell.angle_alpha   90.00
_cell.angle_beta   90.00
_cell.angle_gamma   90.00
#
_symmetry.space_group_name_H-M   'P 1'
#
loop_
_entity.id
_entity.type
_entity.pdbx_description
1 polymer ?
#
loop_
_entity_poly.entity_id
_entity_poly.type
_entity_poly.pdbx_seq_one_letter_code
_entity_poly.pdbx_strand_id
1 'polypeptide(L)'
;MFKVYRNSSIDWMPSPVVALATSADNSQVAAAREDGSLEIWLVSPGSVGWHCQLTIHGDPNSRVSSLVWCRAGSKGLHCGRLFSSSIDGSVSEWDLFNLKQKTVLESIGVSIWQMAVAQSNAPPSYTKPKSQNTGNGFLNGNIGDDDDNESSESESDSDSDEVHEKSVADDSLLVAMGCDDGCVRLYNISESDELLYNKSLPRVSGRVLSVAWGPDANRLYSGNSDGIVRCWNPKLGHEIYRITLGLGGLGSGPELCVWSLLALRCGTLVTADSTGSVQFWDSQHGTLIQGHSYHKGDVNALATAPGHNRVFSAGSDGQVILYKLSSEIVGSSADNTLAVMNKWTYIGYVRAHTHDVRALAVAVPISREDFMPEEDVKRIRGKEKPMDFSYRKWAHLGVPMLISAGDDTKLFAYTAKEFTKFSPHDICPSPQRLHTQLVLNSVFKQTSLLLVQAPYCLDIFCVYTNGGALRKLNSVTSGGCATTKLVAKVKSKASRKIICSAISKSGSLFAYSDHLKPNLFELKRHESGKSSWAVNKKQLPRKLTYAHSMIFSSDSSRLIIAGHDRRIYVVDVDSADIVHTFTPRRDENEEELPPSEPPITKMFASCDGQWLAAVNCFGDVYLFNLETQRQHWFISRLDDASVTAGGFHPQNSNVLVITTSSNQVYAFDVDAKQLGEWSQKHTFVLSKRYQEFPGEVIGLSFPPSTSSSSVIIYSARAMCSIDFGMPVDRDDDYDMINGNGGLKRKLRDCQTDSKVNDRKFFEFFAFRDPVLFVGHLSNRSMMVIDKPWVDVVKTFDAPPVHRHIFGT
;
A
#
# COMPACT_ATOMS: atom_id res chain seq x y z
N MET A 1 -4.88 19.18 30.58
CA MET A 1 -6.07 18.53 29.99
C MET A 1 -6.61 19.39 28.86
N PHE A 2 -6.48 18.92 27.62
CA PHE A 2 -7.00 19.59 26.44
C PHE A 2 -8.53 19.42 26.34
N LYS A 3 -9.22 20.46 25.85
CA LYS A 3 -10.63 20.36 25.44
C LYS A 3 -10.68 19.79 24.03
N VAL A 4 -11.23 18.60 23.87
CA VAL A 4 -11.34 17.92 22.56
C VAL A 4 -12.74 18.15 21.99
N TYR A 5 -12.83 18.78 20.82
CA TYR A 5 -14.09 18.94 20.10
C TYR A 5 -14.18 17.91 18.98
N ARG A 6 -15.19 17.04 19.03
CA ARG A 6 -15.38 16.00 18.01
C ARG A 6 -16.38 16.40 16.95
N ASN A 7 -16.15 15.97 15.71
CA ASN A 7 -17.08 16.12 14.59
C ASN A 7 -17.09 14.86 13.72
N SER A 8 -18.26 14.24 13.60
CA SER A 8 -18.50 13.05 12.77
C SER A 8 -19.47 13.29 11.60
N SER A 9 -19.78 14.56 11.33
CA SER A 9 -20.75 14.95 10.30
C SER A 9 -20.19 14.96 8.88
N ILE A 10 -18.87 14.86 8.71
CA ILE A 10 -18.23 14.85 7.40
C ILE A 10 -18.51 13.50 6.72
N ASP A 11 -18.91 13.58 5.45
CA ASP A 11 -19.17 12.40 4.62
C ASP A 11 -17.85 11.79 4.16
N TRP A 12 -17.72 10.47 4.32
CA TRP A 12 -16.54 9.72 3.94
C TRP A 12 -16.99 8.40 3.30
N MET A 13 -16.65 8.23 2.03
CA MET A 13 -17.07 7.11 1.19
C MET A 13 -15.85 6.60 0.43
N PRO A 14 -15.06 5.68 1.01
CA PRO A 14 -13.97 5.02 0.30
C PRO A 14 -14.52 4.07 -0.77
N SER A 15 -13.68 3.74 -1.75
CA SER A 15 -14.00 2.81 -2.84
C SER A 15 -13.53 1.37 -2.56
N PRO A 16 -14.28 0.36 -3.02
CA PRO A 16 -13.90 -1.06 -2.94
C PRO A 16 -12.52 -1.37 -3.50
N VAL A 17 -11.88 -2.40 -2.96
CA VAL A 17 -10.65 -2.97 -3.53
C VAL A 17 -11.05 -4.14 -4.42
N VAL A 18 -10.68 -4.07 -5.69
CA VAL A 18 -11.11 -5.04 -6.72
C VAL A 18 -10.07 -6.12 -6.95
N ALA A 19 -8.79 -5.75 -6.92
CA ALA A 19 -7.69 -6.66 -7.19
C ALA A 19 -6.51 -6.39 -6.25
N LEU A 20 -5.79 -7.46 -5.90
CA LEU A 20 -4.54 -7.42 -5.15
C LEU A 20 -3.48 -8.20 -5.94
N ALA A 21 -2.24 -7.72 -5.94
CA ALA A 21 -1.11 -8.48 -6.48
C ALA A 21 0.17 -8.19 -5.69
N THR A 22 0.92 -9.24 -5.40
CA THR A 22 2.23 -9.11 -4.73
C THR A 22 3.32 -8.85 -5.74
N SER A 23 4.28 -7.98 -5.40
CA SER A 23 5.49 -7.74 -6.18
C SER A 23 6.29 -9.02 -6.42
N ALA A 24 7.16 -8.97 -7.41
CA ALA A 24 7.97 -10.09 -7.84
C ALA A 24 8.88 -10.69 -6.74
N ASP A 25 9.44 -9.84 -5.88
CA ASP A 25 10.25 -10.18 -4.70
C ASP A 25 9.41 -10.56 -3.48
N ASN A 26 8.09 -10.48 -3.58
CA ASN A 26 7.10 -10.65 -2.53
C ASN A 26 7.08 -9.55 -1.46
N SER A 27 7.85 -8.45 -1.58
CA SER A 27 7.99 -7.45 -0.51
C SER A 27 6.84 -6.45 -0.44
N GLN A 28 6.15 -6.20 -1.56
CA GLN A 28 5.11 -5.17 -1.70
C GLN A 28 3.78 -5.77 -2.16
N VAL A 29 2.68 -5.09 -1.85
CA VAL A 29 1.33 -5.44 -2.27
C VAL A 29 0.71 -4.25 -3.00
N ALA A 30 0.36 -4.46 -4.26
CA ALA A 30 -0.43 -3.53 -5.05
C ALA A 30 -1.92 -3.79 -4.80
N ALA A 31 -2.69 -2.73 -4.56
CA ALA A 31 -4.14 -2.79 -4.38
C ALA A 31 -4.83 -1.82 -5.34
N ALA A 32 -5.63 -2.35 -6.27
CA ALA A 32 -6.43 -1.55 -7.19
C ALA A 32 -7.85 -1.36 -6.64
N ARG A 33 -8.32 -0.12 -6.65
CA ARG A 33 -9.66 0.26 -6.23
C ARG A 33 -10.60 0.45 -7.41
N GLU A 34 -11.89 0.35 -7.13
CA GLU A 34 -12.94 0.51 -8.16
C GLU A 34 -12.96 1.90 -8.81
N ASP A 35 -12.46 2.92 -8.11
CA ASP A 35 -12.34 4.29 -8.64
C ASP A 35 -11.13 4.52 -9.56
N GLY A 36 -10.45 3.44 -9.97
CA GLY A 36 -9.27 3.46 -10.83
C GLY A 36 -7.98 3.88 -10.11
N SER A 37 -7.99 4.05 -8.78
CA SER A 37 -6.75 4.29 -8.04
C SER A 37 -5.97 3.00 -7.73
N LEU A 38 -4.65 3.13 -7.71
CA LEU A 38 -3.73 2.07 -7.33
C LEU A 38 -2.95 2.50 -6.09
N GLU A 39 -2.90 1.63 -5.09
CA GLU A 39 -2.14 1.83 -3.85
C GLU A 39 -1.02 0.80 -3.75
N ILE A 40 0.18 1.22 -3.35
CA ILE A 40 1.32 0.33 -3.09
C ILE A 40 1.59 0.28 -1.59
N TRP A 41 1.47 -0.92 -1.03
CA TRP A 41 1.62 -1.21 0.38
C TRP A 41 2.89 -2.01 0.64
N LEU A 42 3.66 -1.62 1.66
CA LEU A 42 4.87 -2.33 2.10
C LEU A 42 5.04 -2.23 3.61
N VAL A 43 5.98 -2.99 4.16
CA VAL A 43 6.43 -2.82 5.56
C VAL A 43 7.82 -2.23 5.52
N SER A 44 7.99 -1.00 6.02
CA SER A 44 9.31 -0.38 6.06
C SER A 44 10.23 -1.11 7.04
N PRO A 45 11.55 -1.19 6.77
CA PRO A 45 12.51 -1.68 7.75
C PRO A 45 12.34 -0.97 9.09
N GLY A 46 12.30 -1.72 10.19
CA GLY A 46 12.08 -1.15 11.53
C GLY A 46 10.65 -0.66 11.81
N SER A 47 9.70 -0.72 10.86
CA SER A 47 8.29 -0.42 11.09
C SER A 47 7.49 -1.60 11.65
N VAL A 48 6.61 -1.29 12.59
CA VAL A 48 5.74 -2.25 13.28
C VAL A 48 4.52 -2.66 12.43
N GLY A 49 4.30 -2.03 11.26
CA GLY A 49 3.11 -2.26 10.45
C GLY A 49 3.27 -1.96 8.96
N TRP A 50 2.19 -2.24 8.24
CA TRP A 50 2.05 -1.92 6.83
C TRP A 50 1.84 -0.42 6.64
N HIS A 51 2.47 0.12 5.59
CA HIS A 51 2.43 1.51 5.18
C HIS A 51 1.99 1.60 3.71
N CYS A 52 1.10 2.53 3.41
CA CYS A 52 0.76 2.89 2.03
C CYS A 52 1.78 3.93 1.52
N GLN A 53 2.76 3.48 0.76
CA GLN A 53 3.84 4.34 0.26
C GLN A 53 3.37 5.22 -0.90
N LEU A 54 2.70 4.60 -1.89
CA LEU A 54 2.30 5.27 -3.12
C LEU A 54 0.79 5.18 -3.33
N THR A 55 0.21 6.27 -3.83
CA THR A 55 -1.15 6.30 -4.37
C THR A 55 -1.11 6.93 -5.75
N ILE A 56 -1.43 6.14 -6.77
CA ILE A 56 -1.48 6.58 -8.16
C ILE A 56 -2.94 6.73 -8.56
N HIS A 57 -3.29 7.89 -9.10
CA HIS A 57 -4.64 8.16 -9.59
C HIS A 57 -4.72 7.81 -11.07
N GLY A 58 -5.31 6.66 -11.39
CA GLY A 58 -5.58 6.23 -12.76
C GLY A 58 -6.82 6.87 -13.37
N ASP A 59 -7.22 6.35 -14.52
CA ASP A 59 -8.44 6.76 -15.21
C ASP A 59 -9.69 6.23 -14.47
N PRO A 60 -10.57 7.10 -13.96
CA PRO A 60 -11.79 6.67 -13.27
C PRO A 60 -12.79 5.93 -14.17
N ASN A 61 -12.66 6.04 -15.50
CA ASN A 61 -13.51 5.31 -16.44
C ASN A 61 -13.02 3.87 -16.69
N SER A 62 -11.73 3.62 -16.41
CA SER A 62 -11.09 2.33 -16.59
C SER A 62 -11.23 1.49 -15.32
N ARG A 63 -12.21 0.60 -15.27
CA ARG A 63 -12.40 -0.32 -14.15
C ARG A 63 -11.41 -1.47 -14.23
N VAL A 64 -10.45 -1.51 -13.30
CA VAL A 64 -9.47 -2.59 -13.19
C VAL A 64 -10.16 -3.91 -12.85
N SER A 65 -9.83 -4.98 -13.57
CA SER A 65 -10.30 -6.34 -13.34
C SER A 65 -9.25 -7.24 -12.69
N SER A 66 -7.98 -7.10 -13.09
CA SER A 66 -6.88 -7.95 -12.62
C SER A 66 -5.58 -7.17 -12.53
N LEU A 67 -4.71 -7.58 -11.60
CA LEU A 67 -3.36 -7.04 -11.40
C LEU A 67 -2.33 -8.17 -11.50
N VAL A 68 -1.21 -7.90 -12.16
CA VAL A 68 -0.06 -8.82 -12.20
C VAL A 68 1.27 -8.08 -12.14
N TRP A 69 2.23 -8.68 -11.44
CA TRP A 69 3.62 -8.24 -11.45
C TRP A 69 4.45 -9.17 -12.33
N CYS A 70 5.36 -8.58 -13.10
CA CYS A 70 6.23 -9.28 -14.04
C CYS A 70 7.70 -9.03 -13.69
N ARG A 71 8.49 -10.10 -13.56
CA ARG A 71 9.96 -10.04 -13.54
C ARG A 71 10.46 -9.99 -14.97
N ALA A 72 10.41 -8.84 -15.62
CA ALA A 72 11.00 -8.66 -16.94
C ALA A 72 11.97 -7.48 -16.86
N GLY A 73 13.27 -7.75 -17.04
CA GLY A 73 14.32 -6.74 -17.22
C GLY A 73 15.58 -6.99 -16.40
N SER A 74 16.72 -6.99 -17.09
CA SER A 74 18.08 -6.83 -16.52
C SER A 74 18.32 -5.45 -15.87
N LYS A 75 17.40 -4.49 -16.07
CA LYS A 75 17.41 -3.16 -15.44
C LYS A 75 16.86 -3.19 -14.02
N GLY A 76 17.63 -3.67 -13.05
CA GLY A 76 17.69 -3.23 -11.65
C GLY A 76 16.42 -3.06 -10.77
N LEU A 77 15.18 -3.21 -11.25
CA LEU A 77 13.98 -3.11 -10.43
C LEU A 77 13.67 -4.47 -9.79
N HIS A 78 14.20 -4.69 -8.59
CA HIS A 78 13.96 -5.89 -7.78
C HIS A 78 12.46 -6.23 -7.60
N CYS A 79 11.58 -5.22 -7.64
CA CYS A 79 10.13 -5.38 -7.44
C CYS A 79 9.33 -5.77 -8.70
N GLY A 80 9.92 -5.66 -9.90
CA GLY A 80 9.28 -5.97 -11.18
C GLY A 80 8.39 -4.86 -11.76
N ARG A 81 7.75 -5.14 -12.90
CA ARG A 81 6.82 -4.25 -13.61
C ARG A 81 5.37 -4.60 -13.26
N LEU A 82 4.51 -3.60 -13.08
CA LEU A 82 3.11 -3.79 -12.66
C LEU A 82 2.14 -3.48 -13.81
N PHE A 83 1.29 -4.46 -14.11
CA PHE A 83 0.24 -4.33 -15.13
C PHE A 83 -1.14 -4.52 -14.52
N SER A 84 -2.12 -3.80 -15.08
CA SER A 84 -3.54 -4.02 -14.82
C SER A 84 -4.30 -4.26 -16.11
N SER A 85 -5.23 -5.20 -16.10
CA SER A 85 -6.26 -5.30 -17.11
C SER A 85 -7.51 -4.56 -16.65
N SER A 86 -8.27 -4.10 -17.62
CA SER A 86 -9.52 -3.40 -17.40
C SER A 86 -10.68 -4.15 -18.03
N ILE A 87 -11.89 -3.93 -17.51
CA ILE A 87 -13.11 -4.55 -18.05
C ILE A 87 -13.44 -4.05 -19.46
N ASP A 88 -12.90 -2.91 -19.89
CA ASP A 88 -13.02 -2.45 -21.27
C ASP A 88 -12.10 -3.23 -22.24
N GLY A 89 -11.23 -4.11 -21.74
CA GLY A 89 -10.28 -4.87 -22.54
C GLY A 89 -8.93 -4.20 -22.75
N SER A 90 -8.70 -3.01 -22.18
CA SER A 90 -7.40 -2.38 -22.20
C SER A 90 -6.46 -2.99 -21.16
N VAL A 91 -5.15 -2.88 -21.41
CA VAL A 91 -4.10 -3.23 -20.44
C VAL A 91 -3.21 -2.03 -20.23
N SER A 92 -2.98 -1.69 -18.97
CA SER A 92 -2.16 -0.55 -18.57
C SER A 92 -0.98 -1.01 -17.73
N GLU A 93 0.17 -0.39 -17.96
CA GLU A 93 1.34 -0.44 -17.10
C GLU A 93 1.32 0.73 -16.11
N TRP A 94 1.71 0.45 -14.87
CA TRP A 94 1.79 1.45 -13.81
C TRP A 94 3.25 1.85 -13.58
N ASP A 95 3.57 3.07 -13.98
CA ASP A 95 4.86 3.68 -13.71
C ASP A 95 4.86 4.22 -12.28
N LEU A 96 5.49 3.46 -11.38
CA LEU A 96 5.60 3.79 -9.95
C LEU A 96 6.53 4.97 -9.70
N PHE A 97 7.48 5.23 -10.61
CA PHE A 97 8.43 6.32 -10.47
C PHE A 97 7.79 7.66 -10.85
N ASN A 98 7.06 7.70 -11.98
CA ASN A 98 6.39 8.91 -12.46
C ASN A 98 4.94 9.07 -11.93
N LEU A 99 4.43 8.08 -11.18
CA LEU A 99 3.06 8.03 -10.68
C LEU A 99 2.02 8.14 -11.81
N LYS A 100 2.20 7.35 -12.86
CA LYS A 100 1.37 7.41 -14.07
C LYS A 100 0.87 6.04 -14.51
N GLN A 101 -0.38 5.99 -14.96
CA GLN A 101 -0.93 4.88 -15.73
C GLN A 101 -0.64 5.08 -17.22
N LYS A 102 0.03 4.12 -17.85
CA LYS A 102 0.33 4.09 -19.30
C LYS A 102 -0.44 2.94 -19.93
N THR A 103 -1.37 3.21 -20.82
CA THR A 103 -2.03 2.16 -21.61
C THR A 103 -1.02 1.55 -22.57
N VAL A 104 -0.83 0.22 -22.50
CA VAL A 104 0.09 -0.56 -23.35
C VAL A 104 -0.67 -1.40 -24.37
N LEU A 105 -1.91 -1.80 -24.04
CA LEU A 105 -2.84 -2.43 -24.98
C LEU A 105 -4.14 -1.63 -25.00
N GLU A 106 -4.55 -1.17 -26.18
CA GLU A 106 -5.83 -0.47 -26.36
C GLU A 106 -7.02 -1.44 -26.25
N SER A 107 -8.19 -0.90 -25.91
CA SER A 107 -9.43 -1.67 -25.83
C SER A 107 -9.79 -2.26 -27.21
N ILE A 108 -9.95 -3.57 -27.25
CA ILE A 108 -10.49 -4.30 -28.41
C ILE A 108 -12.00 -4.54 -28.29
N GLY A 109 -12.68 -3.91 -27.32
CA GLY A 109 -14.10 -4.12 -27.04
C GLY A 109 -14.44 -5.48 -26.44
N VAL A 110 -13.43 -6.22 -25.94
CA VAL A 110 -13.59 -7.52 -25.26
C VAL A 110 -13.03 -7.42 -23.86
N SER A 111 -13.86 -7.66 -22.85
CA SER A 111 -13.45 -7.58 -21.45
C SER A 111 -12.38 -8.62 -21.13
N ILE A 112 -11.36 -8.20 -20.36
CA ILE A 112 -10.36 -9.11 -19.80
C ILE A 112 -10.72 -9.33 -18.34
N TRP A 113 -10.92 -10.58 -17.93
CA TRP A 113 -11.34 -10.93 -16.56
C TRP A 113 -10.16 -11.17 -15.63
N GLN A 114 -9.18 -11.96 -16.07
CA GLN A 114 -7.99 -12.27 -15.28
C GLN A 114 -6.74 -12.34 -16.16
N MET A 115 -5.61 -11.88 -15.61
CA MET A 115 -4.29 -12.10 -16.17
C MET A 115 -3.47 -13.04 -15.28
N ALA A 116 -2.58 -13.82 -15.89
CA ALA A 116 -1.62 -14.64 -15.16
C ALA A 116 -0.27 -14.66 -15.89
N VAL A 117 0.81 -14.63 -15.13
CA VAL A 117 2.19 -14.55 -15.63
C VAL A 117 2.87 -15.91 -15.44
N ALA A 118 3.54 -16.41 -16.48
CA ALA A 118 4.33 -17.63 -16.41
C ALA A 118 5.59 -17.37 -15.57
N GLN A 119 5.85 -18.19 -14.56
CA GLN A 119 7.10 -18.10 -13.79
C GLN A 119 8.20 -18.89 -14.52
N SER A 120 9.28 -18.21 -14.95
CA SER A 120 10.50 -18.90 -15.42
C SER A 120 11.35 -19.27 -14.20
N ASN A 121 11.39 -20.56 -13.86
CA ASN A 121 12.37 -21.11 -12.93
C ASN A 121 13.56 -21.66 -13.72
N ALA A 122 14.27 -20.81 -14.48
CA ALA A 122 15.63 -21.14 -14.86
C ALA A 122 16.54 -20.86 -13.62
N PRO A 123 17.28 -21.85 -13.08
CA PRO A 123 18.31 -21.54 -12.10
C PRO A 123 19.32 -20.57 -12.74
N PRO A 124 19.86 -19.58 -12.01
CA PRO A 124 20.91 -18.74 -12.55
C PRO A 124 22.06 -19.65 -12.98
N SER A 125 22.33 -19.69 -14.28
CA SER A 125 23.49 -20.40 -14.79
C SER A 125 24.73 -19.73 -14.17
N TYR A 126 25.39 -20.43 -13.26
CA TYR A 126 26.71 -20.05 -12.78
C TYR A 126 27.68 -20.20 -13.95
N THR A 127 27.75 -19.19 -14.81
CA THR A 127 28.90 -19.02 -15.68
C THR A 127 30.06 -18.62 -14.77
N LYS A 128 30.92 -19.60 -14.44
CA LYS A 128 32.20 -19.31 -13.81
C LYS A 128 32.89 -18.21 -14.62
N PRO A 129 33.28 -17.08 -14.01
CA PRO A 129 34.07 -16.09 -14.72
C PRO A 129 35.37 -16.77 -15.14
N LYS A 130 35.61 -16.87 -16.46
CA LYS A 130 36.93 -17.21 -16.97
C LYS A 130 37.90 -16.17 -16.43
N SER A 131 38.84 -16.60 -15.60
CA SER A 131 39.92 -15.76 -15.11
C SER A 131 40.69 -15.18 -16.29
N GLN A 132 40.63 -13.87 -16.46
CA GLN A 132 41.63 -13.13 -17.22
C GLN A 132 42.93 -13.17 -16.42
N ASN A 133 43.86 -14.05 -16.81
CA ASN A 133 45.25 -13.95 -16.40
C ASN A 133 45.96 -13.01 -17.37
N THR A 134 46.13 -11.75 -16.98
CA THR A 134 47.15 -10.86 -17.51
C THR A 134 48.43 -11.03 -16.71
N GLY A 135 49.55 -11.35 -17.38
CA GLY A 135 50.87 -10.96 -16.89
C GLY A 135 52.03 -11.91 -17.17
N ASN A 136 52.82 -11.51 -18.17
CA ASN A 136 54.28 -11.69 -18.32
C ASN A 136 54.82 -12.98 -18.94
N GLY A 137 55.55 -12.78 -20.05
CA GLY A 137 56.24 -13.81 -20.81
C GLY A 137 57.67 -14.07 -20.37
N PHE A 138 58.23 -15.16 -20.90
CA PHE A 138 59.64 -15.36 -21.20
C PHE A 138 59.77 -16.46 -22.27
N LEU A 139 60.81 -16.33 -23.09
CA LEU A 139 61.19 -17.14 -24.26
C LEU A 139 61.75 -18.52 -23.88
N ASN A 140 61.41 -19.57 -24.64
CA ASN A 140 62.34 -20.41 -25.44
C ASN A 140 61.79 -21.83 -25.74
N GLY A 141 61.94 -22.25 -27.01
CA GLY A 141 62.61 -23.51 -27.36
C GLY A 141 61.83 -24.82 -27.49
N ASN A 142 61.45 -25.14 -28.73
CA ASN A 142 61.74 -26.37 -29.50
C ASN A 142 61.35 -27.79 -29.03
N ILE A 143 60.92 -28.57 -30.06
CA ILE A 143 60.79 -30.05 -30.21
C ILE A 143 59.46 -30.62 -29.66
N GLY A 144 58.66 -31.42 -30.36
CA GLY A 144 58.76 -32.12 -31.66
C GLY A 144 57.65 -33.19 -31.72
N ASP A 145 57.43 -33.73 -32.93
CA ASP A 145 56.78 -35.01 -33.28
C ASP A 145 55.23 -35.06 -33.21
N ASP A 146 54.57 -35.09 -34.38
CA ASP A 146 54.27 -36.26 -35.25
C ASP A 146 53.12 -37.10 -34.68
N ASP A 147 51.96 -37.09 -35.35
CA ASP A 147 51.50 -38.28 -36.07
C ASP A 147 50.16 -38.05 -36.78
N ASP A 148 50.15 -38.54 -38.01
CA ASP A 148 49.11 -38.53 -39.03
C ASP A 148 47.87 -39.36 -38.66
N ASN A 149 46.70 -38.98 -39.18
CA ASN A 149 45.94 -39.92 -40.04
C ASN A 149 44.73 -39.29 -40.75
N GLU A 150 44.89 -39.21 -42.07
CA GLU A 150 43.98 -39.63 -43.14
C GLU A 150 42.46 -39.57 -42.96
N SER A 151 41.89 -38.62 -43.70
CA SER A 151 40.88 -38.81 -44.76
C SER A 151 40.06 -40.11 -44.80
N SER A 152 38.73 -39.96 -44.78
CA SER A 152 37.87 -40.68 -45.71
C SER A 152 36.77 -39.77 -46.27
N GLU A 153 36.68 -39.79 -47.58
CA GLU A 153 35.70 -39.10 -48.41
C GLU A 153 34.40 -39.92 -48.49
N SER A 154 33.26 -39.23 -48.53
CA SER A 154 32.23 -39.50 -49.54
C SER A 154 31.18 -38.40 -49.54
N GLU A 155 31.04 -37.75 -50.69
CA GLU A 155 30.01 -36.77 -51.04
C GLU A 155 28.61 -37.42 -51.16
N SER A 156 27.57 -36.66 -50.80
CA SER A 156 26.41 -36.48 -51.69
C SER A 156 25.54 -35.32 -51.19
N ASP A 157 25.35 -34.36 -52.10
CA ASP A 157 24.48 -33.20 -52.02
C ASP A 157 23.02 -33.54 -51.68
N SER A 158 22.41 -32.71 -50.83
CA SER A 158 21.05 -32.22 -51.06
C SER A 158 20.85 -30.90 -50.32
N ASP A 159 20.70 -29.85 -51.11
CA ASP A 159 20.26 -28.52 -50.69
C ASP A 159 18.94 -28.60 -49.91
N SER A 160 18.99 -28.18 -48.66
CA SER A 160 17.93 -27.40 -48.05
C SER A 160 18.59 -26.47 -47.04
N ASP A 161 18.54 -25.17 -47.31
CA ASP A 161 18.93 -24.10 -46.38
C ASP A 161 18.09 -24.20 -45.10
N GLU A 162 18.48 -25.09 -44.18
CA GLU A 162 18.17 -24.93 -42.78
C GLU A 162 19.05 -23.79 -42.28
N VAL A 163 18.47 -22.60 -42.23
CA VAL A 163 18.95 -21.55 -41.34
C VAL A 163 18.98 -22.17 -39.95
N HIS A 164 20.18 -22.57 -39.50
CA HIS A 164 20.47 -22.79 -38.10
C HIS A 164 20.32 -21.43 -37.39
N GLU A 165 19.08 -20.99 -37.18
CA GLU A 165 18.74 -20.09 -36.11
C GLU A 165 19.05 -20.84 -34.82
N LYS A 166 20.30 -20.68 -34.38
CA LYS A 166 20.66 -20.83 -32.98
C LYS A 166 19.67 -19.96 -32.22
N SER A 167 18.69 -20.60 -31.58
CA SER A 167 17.78 -19.97 -30.64
C SER A 167 18.63 -19.34 -29.55
N VAL A 168 18.87 -18.03 -29.68
CA VAL A 168 19.10 -17.19 -28.52
C VAL A 168 17.86 -17.42 -27.67
N ALA A 169 18.03 -18.09 -26.53
CA ALA A 169 16.96 -18.28 -25.56
C ALA A 169 16.61 -16.88 -25.05
N ASP A 170 15.70 -16.22 -25.76
CA ASP A 170 15.19 -14.92 -25.38
C ASP A 170 14.29 -15.16 -24.16
N ASP A 171 14.69 -14.59 -23.02
CA ASP A 171 14.09 -14.73 -21.69
C ASP A 171 12.70 -14.03 -21.63
N SER A 172 11.89 -14.19 -22.67
CA SER A 172 10.60 -13.54 -22.83
C SER A 172 9.56 -14.17 -21.90
N LEU A 173 8.99 -13.35 -21.04
CA LEU A 173 7.99 -13.75 -20.06
C LEU A 173 6.61 -13.81 -20.74
N LEU A 174 5.90 -14.93 -20.59
CA LEU A 174 4.55 -15.12 -21.13
C LEU A 174 3.47 -14.65 -20.15
N VAL A 175 2.52 -13.86 -20.65
CA VAL A 175 1.30 -13.46 -19.94
C VAL A 175 0.08 -14.04 -20.64
N ALA A 176 -0.78 -14.72 -19.88
CA ALA A 176 -2.07 -15.20 -20.33
C ALA A 176 -3.18 -14.27 -19.87
N MET A 177 -4.13 -13.99 -20.76
CA MET A 177 -5.30 -13.15 -20.49
C MET A 177 -6.57 -13.96 -20.80
N GLY A 178 -7.43 -14.13 -19.80
CA GLY A 178 -8.77 -14.72 -19.95
C GLY A 178 -9.77 -13.66 -20.38
N CYS A 179 -10.42 -13.87 -21.52
CA CYS A 179 -11.31 -12.89 -22.14
C CYS A 179 -12.78 -13.33 -22.12
N ASP A 180 -13.66 -12.34 -22.20
CA ASP A 180 -15.12 -12.52 -22.24
C ASP A 180 -15.60 -13.31 -23.47
N ASP A 181 -14.86 -13.22 -24.58
CA ASP A 181 -15.19 -13.89 -25.85
C ASP A 181 -14.80 -15.37 -25.91
N GLY A 182 -14.46 -15.98 -24.78
CA GLY A 182 -14.09 -17.40 -24.68
C GLY A 182 -12.67 -17.71 -25.16
N CYS A 183 -11.86 -16.70 -25.48
CA CYS A 183 -10.46 -16.88 -25.87
C CYS A 183 -9.51 -16.67 -24.69
N VAL A 184 -8.40 -17.40 -24.70
CA VAL A 184 -7.22 -17.08 -23.89
C VAL A 184 -6.15 -16.53 -24.82
N ARG A 185 -5.72 -15.28 -24.59
CA ARG A 185 -4.70 -14.61 -25.40
C ARG A 185 -3.36 -14.63 -24.67
N LEU A 186 -2.30 -14.97 -25.39
CA LEU A 186 -0.94 -15.02 -24.88
C LEU A 186 -0.14 -13.83 -25.44
N TYR A 187 0.58 -13.15 -24.55
CA TYR A 187 1.47 -12.04 -24.88
C TYR A 187 2.86 -12.32 -24.33
N ASN A 188 3.88 -11.89 -25.07
CA ASN A 188 5.26 -11.83 -24.58
C ASN A 188 5.51 -10.44 -24.02
N ILE A 189 6.22 -10.35 -22.89
CA ILE A 189 6.78 -9.10 -22.38
C ILE A 189 8.24 -9.04 -22.78
N SER A 190 8.59 -8.06 -23.61
CA SER A 190 9.98 -7.76 -23.95
C SER A 190 10.62 -6.79 -22.95
N GLU A 191 11.95 -6.69 -22.99
CA GLU A 191 12.70 -5.65 -22.26
C GLU A 191 12.43 -4.22 -22.77
N SER A 192 11.82 -4.06 -23.94
CA SER A 192 11.53 -2.76 -24.60
C SER A 192 10.20 -2.13 -24.16
N ASP A 193 9.63 -2.58 -23.05
CA ASP A 193 8.36 -2.11 -22.48
C ASP A 193 7.09 -2.37 -23.30
N GLU A 194 7.13 -3.28 -24.28
CA GLU A 194 5.97 -3.59 -25.13
C GLU A 194 5.35 -4.97 -24.83
N LEU A 195 4.02 -5.01 -24.82
CA LEU A 195 3.25 -6.27 -24.80
C LEU A 195 3.08 -6.76 -26.24
N LEU A 196 3.85 -7.77 -26.61
CA LEU A 196 3.82 -8.32 -27.96
C LEU A 196 2.82 -9.47 -28.01
N TYR A 197 1.83 -9.36 -28.90
CA TYR A 197 0.89 -10.45 -29.13
C TYR A 197 1.63 -11.69 -29.64
N ASN A 198 1.45 -12.82 -28.95
CA ASN A 198 2.02 -14.10 -29.35
C ASN A 198 0.99 -14.92 -30.12
N LYS A 199 -0.10 -15.33 -29.46
CA LYS A 199 -1.19 -16.10 -30.10
C LYS A 199 -2.46 -16.12 -29.26
N SER A 200 -3.56 -16.57 -29.86
CA SER A 200 -4.80 -16.91 -29.18
C SER A 200 -4.98 -18.42 -29.13
N LEU A 201 -5.36 -18.95 -27.97
CA LEU A 201 -5.84 -20.32 -27.85
C LEU A 201 -7.23 -20.46 -28.50
N PRO A 202 -7.62 -21.69 -28.89
CA PRO A 202 -8.93 -21.94 -29.49
C PRO A 202 -10.07 -21.39 -28.64
N ARG A 203 -11.00 -20.68 -29.29
CA ARG A 203 -12.19 -20.13 -28.64
C ARG A 203 -13.06 -21.24 -28.06
N VAL A 204 -13.50 -21.06 -26.82
CA VAL A 204 -14.44 -21.98 -26.15
C VAL A 204 -15.80 -21.32 -25.91
N SER A 205 -16.81 -22.15 -25.60
CA SER A 205 -18.09 -21.66 -25.08
C SER A 205 -17.92 -21.08 -23.68
N GLY A 206 -18.67 -20.01 -23.41
CA GLY A 206 -18.64 -19.28 -22.15
C GLY A 206 -17.47 -18.31 -22.03
N ARG A 207 -17.58 -17.40 -21.08
CA ARG A 207 -16.55 -16.39 -20.77
C ARG A 207 -15.40 -17.05 -20.04
N VAL A 208 -14.15 -16.72 -20.36
CA VAL A 208 -13.01 -17.18 -19.55
C VAL A 208 -12.83 -16.20 -18.38
N LEU A 209 -13.17 -16.67 -17.18
CA LEU A 209 -13.19 -15.85 -15.97
C LEU A 209 -11.86 -15.92 -15.22
N SER A 210 -11.16 -17.06 -15.31
CA SER A 210 -9.93 -17.28 -14.57
C SER A 210 -8.85 -18.00 -15.39
N VAL A 211 -7.59 -17.68 -15.11
CA VAL A 211 -6.41 -18.29 -15.74
C VAL A 211 -5.30 -18.54 -14.71
N ALA A 212 -4.59 -19.65 -14.82
CA ALA A 212 -3.46 -19.98 -13.96
C ALA A 212 -2.39 -20.79 -14.71
N TRP A 213 -1.11 -20.43 -14.52
CA TRP A 213 0.01 -21.19 -15.06
C TRP A 213 0.41 -22.34 -14.14
N GLY A 214 0.78 -23.47 -14.73
CA GLY A 214 1.50 -24.53 -14.04
C GLY A 214 2.88 -24.03 -13.56
N PRO A 215 3.45 -24.60 -12.47
CA PRO A 215 4.74 -24.19 -11.92
C PRO A 215 5.92 -24.28 -12.90
N ASP A 216 5.79 -25.12 -13.93
CA ASP A 216 6.78 -25.36 -14.98
C ASP A 216 6.48 -24.59 -16.28
N ALA A 217 5.41 -23.77 -16.29
CA ALA A 217 4.90 -23.05 -17.45
C ALA A 217 4.60 -23.90 -18.70
N ASN A 218 4.57 -25.24 -18.59
CA ASN A 218 4.23 -26.13 -19.71
C ASN A 218 2.73 -26.39 -19.82
N ARG A 219 1.95 -26.01 -18.80
CA ARG A 219 0.50 -26.14 -18.76
C ARG A 219 -0.11 -24.80 -18.39
N LEU A 220 -1.17 -24.42 -19.09
CA LEU A 220 -2.01 -23.27 -18.75
C LEU A 220 -3.42 -23.77 -18.45
N TYR A 221 -4.00 -23.32 -17.36
CA TYR A 221 -5.37 -23.65 -16.98
C TYR A 221 -6.28 -22.45 -17.21
N SER A 222 -7.48 -22.69 -17.75
CA SER A 222 -8.51 -21.65 -17.91
C SER A 222 -9.86 -22.14 -17.41
N GLY A 223 -10.50 -21.37 -16.54
CA GLY A 223 -11.84 -21.63 -15.99
C GLY A 223 -12.87 -20.72 -16.63
N ASN A 224 -14.00 -21.28 -17.05
CA ASN A 224 -15.04 -20.53 -17.76
C ASN A 224 -16.34 -20.35 -16.94
N SER A 225 -17.30 -19.62 -17.51
CA SER A 225 -18.65 -19.42 -16.95
C SER A 225 -19.57 -20.64 -17.04
N ASP A 226 -19.14 -21.71 -17.72
CA ASP A 226 -19.93 -22.92 -17.97
C ASP A 226 -19.49 -24.08 -17.05
N GLY A 227 -18.66 -23.79 -16.05
CA GLY A 227 -18.20 -24.76 -15.05
C GLY A 227 -17.12 -25.71 -15.56
N ILE A 228 -16.43 -25.34 -16.63
CA ILE A 228 -15.41 -26.16 -17.27
C ILE A 228 -14.04 -25.51 -17.08
N VAL A 229 -13.10 -26.31 -16.58
CA VAL A 229 -11.68 -25.95 -16.56
C VAL A 229 -10.97 -26.69 -17.69
N ARG A 230 -10.16 -25.98 -18.47
CA ARG A 230 -9.35 -26.57 -19.54
C ARG A 230 -7.87 -26.48 -19.22
N CYS A 231 -7.14 -27.53 -19.56
CA CYS A 231 -5.69 -27.55 -19.54
C CYS A 231 -5.18 -27.42 -20.99
N TRP A 232 -4.34 -26.43 -21.22
CA TRP A 232 -3.78 -26.11 -22.53
C TRP A 232 -2.28 -26.37 -22.53
N ASN A 233 -1.76 -26.83 -23.67
CA ASN A 233 -0.35 -26.73 -23.98
C ASN A 233 -0.08 -25.32 -24.55
N PRO A 234 0.62 -24.43 -23.83
CA PRO A 234 0.85 -23.05 -24.25
C PRO A 234 1.79 -22.97 -25.45
N LYS A 235 2.67 -23.96 -25.69
CA LYS A 235 3.59 -23.99 -26.84
C LYS A 235 2.87 -24.43 -28.11
N LEU A 236 2.11 -25.51 -28.05
CA LEU A 236 1.37 -26.05 -29.21
C LEU A 236 0.02 -25.36 -29.45
N GLY A 237 -0.58 -24.78 -28.41
CA GLY A 237 -1.92 -24.16 -28.47
C GLY A 237 -3.08 -25.15 -28.45
N HIS A 238 -2.82 -26.44 -28.15
CA HIS A 238 -3.85 -27.48 -28.13
C HIS A 238 -4.41 -27.73 -26.71
N GLU A 239 -5.68 -28.11 -26.64
CA GLU A 239 -6.32 -28.59 -25.41
C GLU A 239 -5.74 -29.98 -25.07
N ILE A 240 -5.24 -30.14 -23.83
CA ILE A 240 -4.73 -31.43 -23.33
C ILE A 240 -5.88 -32.24 -22.74
N TYR A 241 -6.66 -31.63 -21.86
CA TYR A 241 -7.85 -32.22 -21.26
C TYR A 241 -8.79 -31.14 -20.72
N ARG A 242 -10.02 -31.54 -20.36
CA ARG A 242 -11.02 -30.73 -19.67
C ARG A 242 -11.48 -31.37 -18.36
N ILE A 243 -11.84 -30.54 -17.39
CA ILE A 243 -12.44 -30.89 -16.12
C ILE A 243 -13.82 -30.24 -16.06
N THR A 244 -14.85 -31.03 -15.73
CA THR A 244 -16.20 -30.52 -15.49
C THR A 244 -16.46 -30.46 -13.99
N LEU A 245 -16.68 -29.26 -13.47
CA LEU A 245 -17.05 -29.05 -12.08
C LEU A 245 -18.54 -29.38 -11.87
N GLY A 246 -18.95 -29.61 -10.62
CA GLY A 246 -20.38 -29.76 -10.27
C GLY A 246 -21.01 -31.14 -10.51
N LEU A 247 -20.26 -32.14 -11.00
CA LEU A 247 -20.70 -33.54 -11.02
C LEU A 247 -20.69 -34.12 -9.59
N GLY A 248 -21.74 -33.85 -8.79
CA GLY A 248 -21.83 -34.43 -7.44
C GLY A 248 -22.80 -33.84 -6.40
N GLY A 249 -23.54 -32.75 -6.66
CA GLY A 249 -24.66 -32.36 -5.78
C GLY A 249 -24.80 -30.87 -5.47
N LEU A 250 -26.08 -30.46 -5.32
CA LEU A 250 -26.64 -29.12 -5.03
C LEU A 250 -26.31 -28.02 -6.04
N GLY A 251 -26.92 -28.09 -7.23
CA GLY A 251 -27.02 -26.92 -8.09
C GLY A 251 -27.40 -27.21 -9.53
N SER A 252 -28.63 -27.70 -9.77
CA SER A 252 -29.26 -27.61 -11.10
C SER A 252 -29.71 -26.16 -11.34
N GLY A 253 -28.75 -25.24 -11.47
CA GLY A 253 -28.93 -23.84 -11.90
C GLY A 253 -28.17 -23.58 -13.21
N PRO A 254 -28.47 -22.49 -13.95
CA PRO A 254 -28.11 -22.43 -15.37
C PRO A 254 -26.65 -22.11 -15.70
N GLU A 255 -25.80 -21.60 -14.79
CA GLU A 255 -24.39 -21.29 -15.09
C GLU A 255 -23.51 -21.46 -13.84
N LEU A 256 -22.52 -22.36 -13.89
CA LEU A 256 -21.51 -22.57 -12.84
C LEU A 256 -20.25 -21.77 -13.19
N CYS A 257 -19.93 -20.73 -12.42
CA CYS A 257 -18.77 -19.88 -12.75
C CYS A 257 -17.51 -20.34 -12.03
N VAL A 258 -16.39 -20.47 -12.76
CA VAL A 258 -15.06 -20.73 -12.17
C VAL A 258 -14.33 -19.41 -11.95
N TRP A 259 -14.51 -18.84 -10.76
CA TRP A 259 -14.00 -17.51 -10.42
C TRP A 259 -12.48 -17.45 -10.22
N SER A 260 -11.87 -18.50 -9.69
CA SER A 260 -10.43 -18.48 -9.41
C SER A 260 -9.78 -19.85 -9.60
N LEU A 261 -8.54 -19.82 -10.11
CA LEU A 261 -7.68 -20.97 -10.33
C LEU A 261 -6.32 -20.75 -9.67
N LEU A 262 -5.75 -21.83 -9.15
CA LEU A 262 -4.43 -21.80 -8.53
C LEU A 262 -3.72 -23.14 -8.74
N ALA A 263 -2.58 -23.13 -9.42
CA ALA A 263 -1.75 -24.32 -9.60
C ALA A 263 -0.63 -24.36 -8.55
N LEU A 264 -0.45 -25.51 -7.91
CA LEU A 264 0.51 -25.71 -6.83
C LEU A 264 1.72 -26.53 -7.28
N ARG A 265 2.88 -26.31 -6.64
CA ARG A 265 4.13 -27.04 -6.91
C ARG A 265 4.04 -28.55 -6.65
N CYS A 266 3.09 -28.99 -5.83
CA CYS A 266 2.84 -30.41 -5.57
C CYS A 266 2.05 -31.12 -6.69
N GLY A 267 1.79 -30.45 -7.82
CA GLY A 267 1.01 -31.03 -8.91
C GLY A 267 -0.50 -31.02 -8.65
N THR A 268 -0.98 -30.19 -7.71
CA THR A 268 -2.42 -30.01 -7.46
C THR A 268 -2.92 -28.72 -8.11
N LEU A 269 -4.01 -28.81 -8.85
CA LEU A 269 -4.78 -27.65 -9.32
C LEU A 269 -5.93 -27.40 -8.35
N VAL A 270 -6.10 -26.16 -7.91
CA VAL A 270 -7.20 -25.74 -7.04
C VAL A 270 -8.17 -24.88 -7.84
N THR A 271 -9.46 -25.19 -7.73
CA THR A 271 -10.56 -24.47 -8.39
C THR A 271 -11.49 -23.92 -7.34
N ALA A 272 -11.99 -22.71 -7.57
CA ALA A 272 -12.96 -22.02 -6.74
C ALA A 272 -14.15 -21.58 -7.61
N ASP A 273 -15.36 -21.92 -7.18
CA ASP A 273 -16.56 -21.74 -7.99
C ASP A 273 -17.68 -20.96 -7.31
N SER A 274 -18.74 -20.65 -8.08
CA SER A 274 -19.92 -19.93 -7.63
C SER A 274 -20.82 -20.72 -6.66
N THR A 275 -20.59 -22.03 -6.45
CA THR A 275 -21.36 -22.82 -5.47
C THR A 275 -20.82 -22.71 -4.05
N GLY A 276 -19.71 -21.99 -3.86
CA GLY A 276 -19.00 -21.98 -2.58
C GLY A 276 -18.03 -23.15 -2.41
N SER A 277 -17.74 -23.89 -3.49
CA SER A 277 -16.87 -25.06 -3.46
C SER A 277 -15.43 -24.71 -3.83
N VAL A 278 -14.50 -25.26 -3.06
CA VAL A 278 -13.07 -25.28 -3.33
C VAL A 278 -12.65 -26.72 -3.58
N GLN A 279 -12.22 -27.02 -4.81
CA GLN A 279 -11.92 -28.37 -5.25
C GLN A 279 -10.44 -28.49 -5.62
N PHE A 280 -9.84 -29.63 -5.26
CA PHE A 280 -8.43 -29.96 -5.45
C PHE A 280 -8.34 -31.10 -6.44
N TRP A 281 -7.55 -30.91 -7.49
CA TRP A 281 -7.46 -31.80 -8.64
C TRP A 281 -6.02 -32.21 -8.89
N ASP A 282 -5.82 -33.42 -9.39
CA ASP A 282 -4.53 -33.80 -9.93
C ASP A 282 -4.30 -33.05 -11.24
N SER A 283 -3.22 -32.29 -11.31
CA SER A 283 -2.87 -31.47 -12.48
C SER A 283 -2.34 -32.28 -13.67
N GLN A 284 -1.92 -33.54 -13.44
CA GLN A 284 -1.44 -34.39 -14.51
C GLN A 284 -2.60 -35.00 -15.31
N HIS A 285 -3.57 -35.59 -14.61
CA HIS A 285 -4.68 -36.33 -15.22
C HIS A 285 -6.03 -35.59 -15.18
N GLY A 286 -6.14 -34.48 -14.43
CA GLY A 286 -7.39 -33.73 -14.28
C GLY A 286 -8.43 -34.42 -13.40
N THR A 287 -8.01 -35.34 -12.52
CA THR A 287 -8.93 -36.11 -11.66
C THR A 287 -9.14 -35.42 -10.31
N LEU A 288 -10.37 -35.47 -9.79
CA LEU A 288 -10.70 -34.88 -8.49
C LEU A 288 -9.98 -35.63 -7.37
N ILE A 289 -9.21 -34.89 -6.56
CA ILE A 289 -8.61 -35.40 -5.31
C ILE A 289 -9.62 -35.19 -4.18
N GLN A 290 -10.06 -33.96 -3.97
CA GLN A 290 -10.97 -33.59 -2.89
C GLN A 290 -11.84 -32.37 -3.24
N GLY A 291 -13.05 -32.30 -2.68
CA GLY A 291 -13.92 -31.14 -2.77
C GLY A 291 -14.36 -30.66 -1.38
N HIS A 292 -14.37 -29.34 -1.18
CA HIS A 292 -14.74 -28.71 0.07
C HIS A 292 -15.75 -27.58 -0.16
N SER A 293 -16.98 -27.73 0.32
CA SER A 293 -18.04 -26.72 0.18
C SER A 293 -18.30 -26.06 1.54
N TYR A 294 -17.42 -25.16 1.95
CA TYR A 294 -17.51 -24.45 3.24
C TYR A 294 -17.96 -22.98 3.12
N HIS A 295 -17.77 -22.35 1.95
CA HIS A 295 -18.28 -21.02 1.72
C HIS A 295 -19.80 -21.08 1.48
N LYS A 296 -20.50 -20.01 1.89
CA LYS A 296 -21.96 -19.89 1.73
C LYS A 296 -22.39 -19.11 0.49
N GLY A 297 -21.41 -18.71 -0.32
CA GLY A 297 -21.59 -18.00 -1.58
C GLY A 297 -20.32 -18.15 -2.41
N ASP A 298 -20.26 -17.41 -3.52
CA ASP A 298 -19.19 -17.46 -4.51
C ASP A 298 -17.80 -17.33 -3.89
N VAL A 299 -16.87 -18.18 -4.34
CA VAL A 299 -15.46 -18.12 -3.93
C VAL A 299 -14.68 -17.29 -4.95
N ASN A 300 -14.47 -16.02 -4.66
CA ASN A 300 -13.93 -15.04 -5.61
C ASN A 300 -12.40 -15.15 -5.80
N ALA A 301 -11.66 -15.55 -4.76
CA ALA A 301 -10.19 -15.49 -4.79
C ALA A 301 -9.53 -16.67 -4.08
N LEU A 302 -8.39 -17.09 -4.63
CA LEU A 302 -7.49 -18.09 -4.06
C LEU A 302 -6.09 -17.50 -3.89
N ALA A 303 -5.39 -17.91 -2.84
CA ALA A 303 -3.97 -17.61 -2.65
C ALA A 303 -3.24 -18.78 -1.97
N THR A 304 -1.93 -18.87 -2.15
CA THR A 304 -1.10 -19.89 -1.49
C THR A 304 0.03 -19.27 -0.69
N ALA A 305 0.40 -19.91 0.42
CA ALA A 305 1.62 -19.56 1.12
C ALA A 305 2.86 -19.92 0.25
N PRO A 306 4.02 -19.27 0.42
CA PRO A 306 5.22 -19.55 -0.37
C PRO A 306 5.71 -21.00 -0.35
N GLY A 307 5.31 -21.79 0.65
CA GLY A 307 5.59 -23.22 0.75
C GLY A 307 4.67 -24.12 -0.09
N HIS A 308 3.58 -23.61 -0.68
CA HIS A 308 2.55 -24.37 -1.42
C HIS A 308 1.89 -25.53 -0.64
N ASN A 309 2.04 -25.54 0.69
CA ASN A 309 1.40 -26.51 1.60
C ASN A 309 0.15 -25.94 2.29
N ARG A 310 -0.21 -24.70 1.98
CA ARG A 310 -1.36 -23.98 2.53
C ARG A 310 -2.04 -23.20 1.42
N VAL A 311 -3.36 -23.32 1.36
CA VAL A 311 -4.21 -22.61 0.40
C VAL A 311 -5.25 -21.83 1.19
N PHE A 312 -5.46 -20.60 0.76
CA PHE A 312 -6.47 -19.71 1.29
C PHE A 312 -7.53 -19.48 0.22
N SER A 313 -8.79 -19.48 0.62
CA SER A 313 -9.91 -19.08 -0.22
C SER A 313 -10.68 -17.95 0.45
N ALA A 314 -11.25 -17.07 -0.36
CA ALA A 314 -12.14 -16.03 0.12
C ALA A 314 -13.36 -15.87 -0.80
N GLY A 315 -14.48 -15.48 -0.21
CA GLY A 315 -15.75 -15.44 -0.93
C GLY A 315 -16.70 -14.31 -0.53
N SER A 316 -17.85 -14.30 -1.19
CA SER A 316 -18.94 -13.32 -1.00
C SER A 316 -19.61 -13.41 0.36
N ASP A 317 -19.30 -14.43 1.17
CA ASP A 317 -19.79 -14.55 2.55
C ASP A 317 -18.92 -13.78 3.57
N GLY A 318 -17.90 -13.05 3.10
CA GLY A 318 -16.95 -12.29 3.93
C GLY A 318 -15.95 -13.17 4.67
N GLN A 319 -15.89 -14.47 4.37
CA GLN A 319 -15.00 -15.43 5.03
C GLN A 319 -13.69 -15.59 4.26
N VAL A 320 -12.61 -15.82 5.00
CA VAL A 320 -11.34 -16.34 4.50
C VAL A 320 -11.09 -17.69 5.15
N ILE A 321 -10.87 -18.74 4.37
CA ILE A 321 -10.71 -20.13 4.84
C ILE A 321 -9.28 -20.61 4.57
N LEU A 322 -8.71 -21.40 5.50
CA LEU A 322 -7.42 -22.07 5.33
C LEU A 322 -7.59 -23.59 5.13
N TYR A 323 -6.91 -24.09 4.11
CA TYR A 323 -6.67 -25.51 3.86
C TYR A 323 -5.18 -25.82 3.97
N LYS A 324 -4.85 -26.96 4.59
CA LYS A 324 -3.46 -27.42 4.76
C LYS A 324 -3.26 -28.79 4.13
N LEU A 325 -2.14 -28.94 3.42
CA LEU A 325 -1.66 -30.20 2.92
C LEU A 325 -1.04 -31.02 4.05
N SER A 326 -1.57 -32.21 4.29
CA SER A 326 -1.01 -33.24 5.15
C SER A 326 -0.58 -34.43 4.30
N SER A 327 0.66 -34.88 4.48
CA SER A 327 1.15 -36.12 3.89
C SER A 327 1.08 -37.21 4.94
N GLU A 328 0.26 -38.24 4.69
CA GLU A 328 0.21 -39.43 5.52
C GLU A 328 0.99 -40.54 4.79
N ILE A 329 1.94 -41.17 5.50
CA ILE A 329 2.66 -42.34 4.99
C ILE A 329 1.83 -43.56 5.36
N VAL A 330 1.23 -44.21 4.37
CA VAL A 330 0.47 -45.45 4.58
C VAL A 330 1.36 -46.61 4.15
N GLY A 331 1.84 -47.38 5.12
CA GLY A 331 2.59 -48.61 4.89
C GLY A 331 1.71 -49.84 5.06
N SER A 332 1.58 -50.66 4.02
CA SER A 332 1.20 -52.07 4.15
C SER A 332 2.45 -52.87 4.43
N SER A 333 2.45 -53.73 5.46
CA SER A 333 3.59 -54.59 5.80
C SER A 333 3.86 -55.72 4.80
N ALA A 334 3.15 -55.77 3.67
CA ALA A 334 3.23 -56.86 2.70
C ALA A 334 3.95 -56.49 1.39
N ASP A 335 4.07 -55.20 1.04
CA ASP A 335 4.77 -54.74 -0.17
C ASP A 335 5.60 -53.50 0.17
N ASN A 336 6.91 -53.53 -0.13
CA ASN A 336 7.90 -52.48 0.17
C ASN A 336 7.68 -51.12 -0.55
N THR A 337 6.47 -50.83 -1.02
CA THR A 337 6.09 -49.54 -1.59
C THR A 337 5.45 -48.64 -0.54
N LEU A 338 6.22 -47.67 -0.03
CA LEU A 338 5.70 -46.59 0.81
C LEU A 338 4.84 -45.66 -0.04
N ALA A 339 3.51 -45.78 0.05
CA ALA A 339 2.60 -44.85 -0.60
C ALA A 339 2.43 -43.59 0.28
N VAL A 340 2.90 -42.44 -0.22
CA VAL A 340 2.63 -41.14 0.40
C VAL A 340 1.28 -40.64 -0.11
N MET A 341 0.27 -40.60 0.75
CA MET A 341 -1.03 -40.04 0.41
C MET A 341 -1.09 -38.59 0.86
N ASN A 342 -1.25 -37.68 -0.09
CA ASN A 342 -1.41 -36.26 0.17
C ASN A 342 -2.89 -35.92 0.30
N LYS A 343 -3.27 -35.31 1.43
CA LYS A 343 -4.63 -34.92 1.76
C LYS A 343 -4.68 -33.44 2.13
N TRP A 344 -5.59 -32.70 1.51
CA TRP A 344 -5.98 -31.35 1.89
C TRP A 344 -7.02 -31.42 3.00
N THR A 345 -6.76 -30.67 4.06
CA THR A 345 -7.61 -30.63 5.26
C THR A 345 -8.03 -29.21 5.53
N TYR A 346 -9.32 -29.02 5.78
CA TYR A 346 -9.85 -27.75 6.27
C TYR A 346 -9.37 -27.52 7.70
N ILE A 347 -8.81 -26.33 7.96
CA ILE A 347 -8.27 -25.95 9.28
C ILE A 347 -9.22 -25.02 10.02
N GLY A 348 -9.77 -24.02 9.34
CA GLY A 348 -10.62 -23.02 9.95
C GLY A 348 -10.88 -21.83 9.03
N TYR A 349 -11.83 -20.99 9.43
CA TYR A 349 -12.16 -19.74 8.75
C TYR A 349 -12.03 -18.54 9.69
N VAL A 350 -11.83 -17.37 9.09
CA VAL A 350 -11.89 -16.08 9.76
C VAL A 350 -12.81 -15.16 8.95
N ARG A 351 -13.73 -14.47 9.63
CA ARG A 351 -14.68 -13.55 8.99
C ARG A 351 -14.42 -12.11 9.45
N ALA A 352 -13.40 -11.50 8.87
CA ALA A 352 -13.01 -10.12 9.17
C ALA A 352 -13.87 -9.10 8.41
N HIS A 353 -14.19 -9.42 7.16
CA HIS A 353 -14.89 -8.52 6.26
C HIS A 353 -16.39 -8.46 6.56
N THR A 354 -17.00 -7.31 6.24
CA THR A 354 -18.46 -7.12 6.33
C THR A 354 -19.17 -7.43 5.03
N HIS A 355 -18.47 -7.32 3.91
CA HIS A 355 -18.93 -7.59 2.55
C HIS A 355 -18.04 -8.65 1.89
N ASP A 356 -18.28 -8.87 0.60
CA ASP A 356 -17.55 -9.75 -0.28
C ASP A 356 -16.05 -9.49 -0.22
N VAL A 357 -15.28 -10.57 -0.09
CA VAL A 357 -13.83 -10.53 -0.26
C VAL A 357 -13.56 -10.82 -1.73
N ARG A 358 -12.97 -9.86 -2.44
CA ARG A 358 -12.75 -9.93 -3.89
C ARG A 358 -11.36 -10.41 -4.27
N ALA A 359 -10.36 -10.13 -3.42
CA ALA A 359 -8.98 -10.42 -3.74
C ALA A 359 -8.20 -10.90 -2.52
N LEU A 360 -7.25 -11.80 -2.80
CA LEU A 360 -6.26 -12.31 -1.86
C LEU A 360 -4.87 -12.18 -2.48
N ALA A 361 -3.89 -11.80 -1.66
CA ALA A 361 -2.48 -11.80 -2.04
C ALA A 361 -1.63 -12.26 -0.86
N VAL A 362 -0.49 -12.91 -1.11
CA VAL A 362 0.45 -13.28 -0.05
C VAL A 362 1.77 -12.56 -0.29
N ALA A 363 2.27 -11.90 0.74
CA ALA A 363 3.50 -11.12 0.72
C ALA A 363 4.46 -11.57 1.81
N VAL A 364 5.76 -11.35 1.59
CA VAL A 364 6.86 -11.58 2.52
C VAL A 364 7.55 -10.24 2.76
N PRO A 365 7.05 -9.42 3.70
CA PRO A 365 7.40 -8.01 3.84
C PRO A 365 8.88 -7.71 4.15
N ILE A 366 9.69 -8.71 4.54
CA ILE A 366 11.13 -8.56 4.78
C ILE A 366 11.85 -9.77 4.20
N SER A 367 12.47 -9.61 3.02
CA SER A 367 13.43 -10.56 2.47
C SER A 367 14.84 -10.13 2.88
N ARG A 368 15.33 -10.58 4.04
CA ARG A 368 16.76 -10.43 4.33
C ARG A 368 17.53 -11.53 3.61
N GLU A 369 18.30 -11.15 2.59
CA GLU A 369 19.46 -11.92 2.12
C GLU A 369 20.76 -11.50 2.86
N ASP A 370 20.66 -10.81 4.00
CA ASP A 370 21.82 -10.52 4.82
C ASP A 370 22.09 -11.67 5.80
N PHE A 371 23.20 -12.37 5.54
CA PHE A 371 23.79 -13.43 6.36
C PHE A 371 23.72 -13.13 7.85
N MET A 372 23.12 -14.05 8.61
CA MET A 372 23.41 -14.18 10.04
C MET A 372 24.71 -14.99 10.18
N PRO A 373 25.72 -14.55 10.95
CA PRO A 373 26.79 -15.44 11.35
C PRO A 373 26.16 -16.56 12.21
N GLU A 374 26.38 -17.81 11.81
CA GLU A 374 26.07 -18.97 12.64
C GLU A 374 26.94 -18.91 13.89
N GLU A 375 26.42 -18.35 14.98
CA GLU A 375 26.93 -18.64 16.32
C GLU A 375 26.09 -19.76 16.93
N ASP A 376 26.75 -20.90 17.12
CA ASP A 376 26.28 -22.06 17.87
C ASP A 376 25.93 -21.67 19.32
N VAL A 377 24.65 -21.38 19.60
CA VAL A 377 24.18 -21.18 20.98
C VAL A 377 23.66 -22.50 21.56
N LYS A 378 24.38 -22.99 22.57
CA LYS A 378 24.03 -24.16 23.39
C LYS A 378 22.62 -24.02 23.99
N ARG A 379 21.76 -25.01 23.73
CA ARG A 379 20.42 -25.16 24.33
C ARG A 379 20.47 -25.23 25.85
N ILE A 380 19.99 -24.18 26.52
CA ILE A 380 19.60 -24.24 27.94
C ILE A 380 18.13 -24.64 28.00
N ARG A 381 17.84 -25.78 28.63
CA ARG A 381 16.48 -26.26 28.93
C ARG A 381 15.89 -25.44 30.09
N GLY A 382 15.12 -24.42 29.77
CA GLY A 382 14.18 -23.77 30.70
C GLY A 382 12.78 -23.80 30.11
N LYS A 383 11.77 -24.24 30.87
CA LYS A 383 10.36 -24.11 30.50
C LYS A 383 10.01 -22.62 30.47
N GLU A 384 10.08 -22.00 29.28
CA GLU A 384 9.58 -20.65 29.07
C GLU A 384 8.06 -20.65 29.23
N LYS A 385 7.55 -19.79 30.12
CA LYS A 385 6.16 -19.32 30.04
C LYS A 385 6.04 -18.51 28.74
N PRO A 386 4.95 -18.64 27.96
CA PRO A 386 4.83 -17.89 26.72
C PRO A 386 4.80 -16.39 27.04
N MET A 387 5.80 -15.64 26.54
CA MET A 387 5.71 -14.18 26.45
C MET A 387 4.41 -13.79 25.73
N ASP A 388 3.75 -12.71 26.13
CA ASP A 388 2.61 -12.17 25.39
C ASP A 388 3.03 -11.80 23.96
N PHE A 389 2.72 -12.68 23.00
CA PHE A 389 3.04 -12.52 21.58
C PHE A 389 1.99 -11.63 20.91
N SER A 390 2.30 -10.34 20.72
CA SER A 390 1.44 -9.40 19.99
C SER A 390 1.72 -9.41 18.48
N TYR A 391 0.68 -9.14 17.69
CA TYR A 391 0.66 -9.03 16.20
C TYR A 391 1.86 -8.25 15.61
N ARG A 392 2.34 -7.27 16.37
CA ARG A 392 3.34 -6.28 16.01
C ARG A 392 4.74 -6.83 15.79
N LYS A 393 5.04 -8.04 16.31
CA LYS A 393 6.33 -8.71 16.08
C LYS A 393 6.41 -9.48 14.76
N TRP A 394 5.31 -9.71 14.03
CA TRP A 394 5.31 -10.62 12.87
C TRP A 394 5.82 -9.98 11.58
N ALA A 395 5.54 -8.69 11.37
CA ALA A 395 5.98 -7.97 10.18
C ALA A 395 7.53 -7.91 10.10
N HIS A 396 8.20 -7.89 11.25
CA HIS A 396 9.66 -7.84 11.38
C HIS A 396 10.40 -9.14 11.09
N LEU A 397 9.72 -10.29 11.09
CA LEU A 397 10.36 -11.60 11.06
C LEU A 397 10.38 -12.24 9.66
N GLY A 398 10.02 -11.50 8.61
CA GLY A 398 9.91 -12.04 7.25
C GLY A 398 8.87 -13.16 7.15
N VAL A 399 7.86 -13.16 8.04
CA VAL A 399 6.80 -14.17 8.03
C VAL A 399 5.87 -13.88 6.85
N PRO A 400 5.49 -14.89 6.04
CA PRO A 400 4.51 -14.68 4.98
C PRO A 400 3.17 -14.24 5.55
N MET A 401 2.68 -13.11 5.03
CA MET A 401 1.43 -12.46 5.41
C MET A 401 0.43 -12.61 4.28
N LEU A 402 -0.75 -13.14 4.59
CA LEU A 402 -1.89 -13.11 3.68
C LEU A 402 -2.60 -11.77 3.85
N ILE A 403 -2.89 -11.10 2.74
CA ILE A 403 -3.66 -9.86 2.66
C ILE A 403 -4.99 -10.16 1.98
N SER A 404 -6.09 -9.71 2.56
CA SER A 404 -7.42 -9.79 1.96
C SER A 404 -8.06 -8.41 1.84
N ALA A 405 -8.83 -8.22 0.77
CA ALA A 405 -9.53 -6.98 0.49
C ALA A 405 -10.80 -7.24 -0.33
N GLY A 406 -11.75 -6.30 -0.28
CA GLY A 406 -13.00 -6.41 -1.03
C GLY A 406 -13.90 -5.19 -0.94
N ASP A 407 -15.21 -5.42 -0.95
CA ASP A 407 -16.24 -4.38 -1.09
C ASP A 407 -16.43 -3.54 0.18
N ASP A 408 -15.92 -4.02 1.32
CA ASP A 408 -15.85 -3.21 2.53
C ASP A 408 -14.66 -2.23 2.53
N THR A 409 -13.91 -2.13 1.43
CA THR A 409 -12.83 -1.15 1.18
C THR A 409 -11.59 -1.29 2.06
N LYS A 410 -11.64 -2.16 3.09
CA LYS A 410 -10.58 -2.39 4.07
C LYS A 410 -9.60 -3.45 3.59
N LEU A 411 -8.40 -3.35 4.14
CA LEU A 411 -7.37 -4.36 3.97
C LEU A 411 -7.07 -5.01 5.31
N PHE A 412 -7.08 -6.33 5.33
CA PHE A 412 -6.74 -7.13 6.51
C PHE A 412 -5.51 -7.99 6.24
N ALA A 413 -4.65 -8.11 7.25
CA ALA A 413 -3.45 -8.91 7.21
C ALA A 413 -3.51 -10.06 8.22
N TYR A 414 -3.14 -11.26 7.77
CA TYR A 414 -3.17 -12.52 8.51
C TYR A 414 -1.81 -13.17 8.45
N THR A 415 -1.42 -13.90 9.50
CA THR A 415 -0.22 -14.74 9.40
C THR A 415 -0.55 -15.99 8.59
N ALA A 416 0.23 -16.28 7.55
CA ALA A 416 -0.01 -17.50 6.77
C ALA A 416 0.27 -18.78 7.60
N LYS A 417 1.18 -18.68 8.59
CA LYS A 417 1.59 -19.81 9.45
C LYS A 417 0.62 -20.06 10.61
N GLU A 418 0.13 -19.02 11.26
CA GLU A 418 -0.70 -19.08 12.48
C GLU A 418 -2.10 -18.44 12.25
N PHE A 419 -2.67 -18.67 11.07
CA PHE A 419 -3.91 -18.07 10.55
C PHE A 419 -5.09 -18.03 11.54
N THR A 420 -5.35 -19.11 12.27
CA THR A 420 -6.51 -19.21 13.19
C THR A 420 -6.19 -18.79 14.62
N LYS A 421 -4.91 -18.59 14.96
CA LYS A 421 -4.47 -18.33 16.33
C LYS A 421 -4.71 -16.88 16.74
N PHE A 422 -4.70 -15.97 15.76
CA PHE A 422 -4.78 -14.54 16.01
C PHE A 422 -5.82 -13.87 15.14
N SER A 423 -6.41 -12.79 15.67
CA SER A 423 -7.29 -11.97 14.86
C SER A 423 -6.51 -11.27 13.75
N PRO A 424 -7.11 -11.13 12.56
CA PRO A 424 -6.50 -10.38 11.48
C PRO A 424 -6.36 -8.92 11.88
N HIS A 425 -5.31 -8.29 11.38
CA HIS A 425 -5.08 -6.89 11.63
C HIS A 425 -5.63 -6.06 10.49
N ASP A 426 -6.48 -5.10 10.84
CA ASP A 426 -6.89 -4.06 9.93
C ASP A 426 -5.69 -3.13 9.70
N ILE A 427 -5.06 -3.24 8.53
CA ILE A 427 -3.89 -2.42 8.14
C ILE A 427 -4.30 -1.09 7.51
N CYS A 428 -5.56 -0.97 7.11
CA CYS A 428 -6.12 0.23 6.48
C CYS A 428 -7.37 0.69 7.26
N PRO A 429 -7.22 1.22 8.49
CA PRO A 429 -8.36 1.61 9.33
C PRO A 429 -9.12 2.82 8.78
N SER A 430 -8.45 3.66 7.99
CA SER A 430 -9.04 4.81 7.30
C SER A 430 -8.72 4.79 5.79
N PRO A 431 -9.38 3.91 5.00
CA PRO A 431 -9.17 3.86 3.55
C PRO A 431 -9.49 5.19 2.86
N GLN A 432 -8.67 5.56 1.87
CA GLN A 432 -8.83 6.80 1.08
C GLN A 432 -9.20 8.02 1.94
N ARG A 433 -8.39 8.26 2.98
CA ARG A 433 -8.60 9.35 3.93
C ARG A 433 -8.76 10.69 3.20
N LEU A 434 -9.76 11.46 3.60
CA LEU A 434 -10.04 12.78 3.02
C LEU A 434 -8.95 13.78 3.40
N HIS A 435 -8.34 14.41 2.40
CA HIS A 435 -7.41 15.50 2.64
C HIS A 435 -8.16 16.68 3.25
N THR A 436 -7.71 17.09 4.44
CA THR A 436 -8.40 18.08 5.28
C THR A 436 -7.42 19.13 5.76
N GLN A 437 -7.77 20.41 5.60
CA GLN A 437 -6.96 21.54 6.07
C GLN A 437 -7.81 22.47 6.93
N LEU A 438 -7.29 22.84 8.10
CA LEU A 438 -7.94 23.74 9.05
C LEU A 438 -7.25 25.11 9.01
N VAL A 439 -8.04 26.16 8.76
CA VAL A 439 -7.59 27.55 8.80
C VAL A 439 -8.20 28.23 10.01
N LEU A 440 -7.33 28.74 10.89
CA LEU A 440 -7.72 29.50 12.07
C LEU A 440 -7.70 31.00 11.75
N ASN A 441 -8.54 31.78 12.43
CA ASN A 441 -8.56 33.24 12.37
C ASN A 441 -8.62 33.82 10.94
N SER A 442 -9.52 33.29 10.10
CA SER A 442 -9.69 33.78 8.73
C SER A 442 -10.11 35.26 8.68
N VAL A 443 -9.94 35.89 7.51
CA VAL A 443 -10.34 37.29 7.25
C VAL A 443 -11.84 37.52 7.47
N PHE A 444 -12.66 36.47 7.49
CA PHE A 444 -14.12 36.55 7.64
C PHE A 444 -14.60 36.66 9.09
N LYS A 445 -14.18 37.71 9.81
CA LYS A 445 -14.53 37.94 11.23
C LYS A 445 -13.93 36.84 12.14
N GLN A 446 -12.70 36.42 11.86
CA GLN A 446 -11.95 35.42 12.64
C GLN A 446 -12.62 34.04 12.74
N THR A 447 -13.50 33.70 11.78
CA THR A 447 -14.11 32.37 11.74
C THR A 447 -13.07 31.31 11.37
N SER A 448 -13.15 30.12 11.98
CA SER A 448 -12.35 28.97 11.56
C SER A 448 -13.00 28.30 10.35
N LEU A 449 -12.20 28.04 9.31
CA LEU A 449 -12.64 27.39 8.09
C LEU A 449 -11.98 26.00 7.99
N LEU A 450 -12.73 25.05 7.47
CA LEU A 450 -12.27 23.69 7.22
C LEU A 450 -12.46 23.37 5.74
N LEU A 451 -11.37 23.08 5.05
CA LEU A 451 -11.36 22.57 3.69
C LEU A 451 -11.35 21.03 3.74
N VAL A 452 -12.29 20.39 3.05
CA VAL A 452 -12.35 18.92 2.91
C VAL A 452 -12.37 18.58 1.42
N GLN A 453 -11.39 17.81 0.97
CA GLN A 453 -11.30 17.29 -0.39
C GLN A 453 -11.98 15.93 -0.48
N ALA A 454 -13.07 15.87 -1.22
CA ALA A 454 -13.64 14.63 -1.72
C ALA A 454 -13.08 14.32 -3.13
N PRO A 455 -13.27 13.10 -3.67
CA PRO A 455 -12.71 12.73 -4.97
C PRO A 455 -13.13 13.66 -6.12
N TYR A 456 -14.35 14.18 -6.12
CA TYR A 456 -14.90 14.98 -7.23
C TYR A 456 -15.39 16.38 -6.82
N CYS A 457 -15.27 16.74 -5.55
CA CYS A 457 -15.66 18.05 -5.05
C CYS A 457 -14.81 18.51 -3.87
N LEU A 458 -14.77 19.82 -3.70
CA LEU A 458 -14.06 20.50 -2.63
C LEU A 458 -15.09 21.25 -1.77
N ASP A 459 -15.17 20.89 -0.50
CA ASP A 459 -16.13 21.44 0.45
C ASP A 459 -15.43 22.33 1.46
N ILE A 460 -15.98 23.52 1.66
CA ILE A 460 -15.51 24.49 2.65
C ILE A 460 -16.58 24.61 3.72
N PHE A 461 -16.21 24.37 4.97
CA PHE A 461 -17.08 24.47 6.13
C PHE A 461 -16.64 25.59 7.07
N CYS A 462 -17.59 26.29 7.67
CA CYS A 462 -17.35 27.07 8.88
C CYS A 462 -17.42 26.13 10.09
N VAL A 463 -16.45 26.25 11.00
CA VAL A 463 -16.40 25.49 12.25
C VAL A 463 -16.92 26.34 13.40
N TYR A 464 -17.90 25.83 14.16
CA TYR A 464 -18.42 26.44 15.37
C TYR A 464 -18.22 25.51 16.57
N THR A 465 -17.69 26.06 17.67
CA THR A 465 -17.50 25.32 18.92
C THR A 465 -18.67 25.57 19.85
N ASN A 466 -19.51 24.56 20.10
CA ASN A 466 -20.58 24.67 21.08
C ASN A 466 -20.02 24.37 22.48
N GLY A 467 -19.79 25.43 23.28
CA GLY A 467 -19.48 25.30 24.70
C GLY A 467 -20.75 25.37 25.54
N GLY A 468 -21.48 24.26 25.70
CA GLY A 468 -22.73 24.25 26.45
C GLY A 468 -23.10 22.89 27.02
N ALA A 469 -23.43 22.87 28.31
CA ALA A 469 -23.74 21.73 29.17
C ALA A 469 -24.66 20.65 28.57
N LEU A 470 -24.13 19.44 28.34
CA LEU A 470 -24.91 18.21 28.46
C LEU A 470 -24.15 17.25 29.39
N ARG A 471 -24.59 17.24 30.65
CA ARG A 471 -24.08 16.40 31.73
C ARG A 471 -24.85 15.07 31.66
N LYS A 472 -24.09 13.94 31.70
CA LYS A 472 -24.45 12.48 31.70
C LYS A 472 -24.06 11.83 30.37
N LEU A 473 -23.23 10.78 30.27
CA LEU A 473 -22.84 9.72 31.20
C LEU A 473 -21.42 9.20 30.79
N ASN A 474 -20.49 9.05 31.75
CA ASN A 474 -19.23 8.29 31.68
C ASN A 474 -18.28 8.48 30.46
N SER A 475 -17.76 9.69 30.25
CA SER A 475 -16.53 9.92 29.49
C SER A 475 -15.63 10.92 30.23
N VAL A 476 -14.39 10.51 30.51
CA VAL A 476 -13.38 11.28 31.27
C VAL A 476 -12.72 12.39 30.42
N THR A 477 -13.36 12.85 29.34
CA THR A 477 -12.82 13.94 28.49
C THR A 477 -13.71 15.17 28.57
N SER A 478 -13.16 16.33 28.99
CA SER A 478 -13.90 17.60 29.16
C SER A 478 -14.20 18.33 27.83
N GLY A 479 -14.51 17.56 26.79
CA GLY A 479 -14.68 18.00 25.41
C GLY A 479 -16.14 18.25 25.01
N GLY A 480 -16.37 19.19 24.08
CA GLY A 480 -17.68 19.49 23.49
C GLY A 480 -17.85 18.90 22.09
N CYS A 481 -18.92 19.28 21.39
CA CYS A 481 -19.12 18.96 19.97
C CYS A 481 -18.77 20.17 19.09
N ALA A 482 -18.05 19.95 17.99
CA ALA A 482 -17.84 20.96 16.96
C ALA A 482 -18.87 20.77 15.84
N THR A 483 -19.65 21.80 15.55
CA THR A 483 -20.61 21.78 14.43
C THR A 483 -19.97 22.45 13.21
N THR A 484 -20.18 21.86 12.04
CA THR A 484 -19.70 22.37 10.76
C THR A 484 -20.88 22.80 9.91
N LYS A 485 -20.80 23.98 9.30
CA LYS A 485 -21.79 24.48 8.34
C LYS A 485 -21.15 24.62 6.98
N LEU A 486 -21.71 23.97 5.96
CA LEU A 486 -21.22 24.09 4.59
C LEU A 486 -21.37 25.54 4.10
N VAL A 487 -20.27 26.09 3.58
CA VAL A 487 -20.16 27.46 3.07
C VAL A 487 -20.14 27.46 1.55
N ALA A 488 -19.28 26.62 0.97
CA ALA A 488 -19.09 26.50 -0.46
C ALA A 488 -18.79 25.05 -0.82
N LYS A 489 -19.33 24.61 -1.96
CA LYS A 489 -19.07 23.29 -2.57
C LYS A 489 -18.68 23.53 -4.02
N VAL A 490 -17.43 23.24 -4.36
CA VAL A 490 -16.92 23.39 -5.73
C VAL A 490 -16.75 21.99 -6.33
N LYS A 491 -17.53 21.69 -7.37
CA LYS A 491 -17.41 20.43 -8.11
C LYS A 491 -16.32 20.55 -9.17
N SER A 492 -15.57 19.47 -9.35
CA SER A 492 -14.59 19.36 -10.43
C SER A 492 -15.28 19.37 -11.80
N LYS A 493 -14.62 19.94 -12.81
CA LYS A 493 -15.16 19.97 -14.17
C LYS A 493 -15.17 18.56 -14.75
N ALA A 494 -16.24 18.21 -15.46
CA ALA A 494 -16.43 16.89 -16.07
C ALA A 494 -16.26 15.71 -15.08
N SER A 495 -16.55 15.95 -13.78
CA SER A 495 -16.41 14.94 -12.71
C SER A 495 -15.01 14.31 -12.65
N ARG A 496 -13.97 15.09 -12.94
CA ARG A 496 -12.59 14.63 -12.87
C ARG A 496 -12.13 14.50 -11.43
N LYS A 497 -11.37 13.45 -11.13
CA LYS A 497 -10.80 13.23 -9.80
C LYS A 497 -9.84 14.36 -9.42
N ILE A 498 -9.99 14.89 -8.21
CA ILE A 498 -9.12 15.89 -7.60
C ILE A 498 -7.95 15.15 -6.95
N ILE A 499 -6.72 15.53 -7.33
CA ILE A 499 -5.47 14.93 -6.84
C ILE A 499 -5.06 15.62 -5.53
N CYS A 500 -4.93 16.93 -5.56
CA CYS A 500 -4.54 17.73 -4.40
C CYS A 500 -5.33 19.03 -4.31
N SER A 501 -5.38 19.59 -3.10
CA SER A 501 -6.01 20.88 -2.82
C SER A 501 -5.30 21.62 -1.69
N ALA A 502 -5.47 22.94 -1.68
CA ALA A 502 -4.95 23.81 -0.65
C ALA A 502 -5.90 24.97 -0.36
N ILE A 503 -5.88 25.46 0.89
CA ILE A 503 -6.51 26.72 1.30
C ILE A 503 -5.45 27.66 1.90
N SER A 504 -5.58 28.94 1.58
CA SER A 504 -4.72 30.00 2.09
C SER A 504 -4.89 30.22 3.59
N LYS A 505 -3.85 30.74 4.26
CA LYS A 505 -3.87 31.05 5.69
C LYS A 505 -4.89 32.16 6.03
N SER A 506 -5.17 33.05 5.09
CA SER A 506 -6.24 34.06 5.19
C SER A 506 -7.66 33.45 5.09
N GLY A 507 -7.78 32.27 4.47
CA GLY A 507 -9.04 31.60 4.15
C GLY A 507 -9.78 32.18 2.94
N SER A 508 -9.26 33.23 2.30
CA SER A 508 -9.92 33.88 1.16
C SER A 508 -9.67 33.16 -0.17
N LEU A 509 -8.54 32.47 -0.31
CA LEU A 509 -8.15 31.76 -1.52
C LEU A 509 -8.08 30.26 -1.27
N PHE A 510 -8.48 29.48 -2.27
CA PHE A 510 -8.31 28.03 -2.25
C PHE A 510 -8.12 27.51 -3.68
N ALA A 511 -7.40 26.41 -3.81
CA ALA A 511 -7.07 25.82 -5.10
C ALA A 511 -7.20 24.29 -5.06
N TYR A 512 -7.40 23.70 -6.23
CA TYR A 512 -7.30 22.26 -6.43
C TYR A 512 -6.68 21.94 -7.78
N SER A 513 -6.05 20.76 -7.91
CA SER A 513 -5.63 20.21 -9.20
C SER A 513 -6.42 18.96 -9.52
N ASP A 514 -6.95 18.89 -10.74
CA ASP A 514 -7.37 17.64 -11.37
C ASP A 514 -6.20 17.04 -12.17
N HIS A 515 -6.42 15.98 -12.96
CA HIS A 515 -5.40 15.34 -13.81
C HIS A 515 -4.99 16.16 -15.06
N LEU A 516 -5.51 17.38 -15.25
CA LEU A 516 -5.15 18.23 -16.37
C LEU A 516 -4.46 19.51 -15.93
N LYS A 517 -5.03 20.22 -14.95
CA LYS A 517 -4.49 21.50 -14.49
C LYS A 517 -4.95 21.93 -13.10
N PRO A 518 -4.18 22.81 -12.45
CA PRO A 518 -4.63 23.52 -11.26
C PRO A 518 -5.73 24.52 -11.58
N ASN A 519 -6.63 24.74 -10.61
CA ASN A 519 -7.69 25.72 -10.63
C ASN A 519 -7.67 26.51 -9.31
N LEU A 520 -7.73 27.84 -9.40
CA LEU A 520 -7.72 28.76 -8.25
C LEU A 520 -9.07 29.47 -8.09
N PHE A 521 -9.50 29.64 -6.85
CA PHE A 521 -10.76 30.27 -6.48
C PHE A 521 -10.58 31.25 -5.33
N GLU A 522 -11.43 32.25 -5.32
CA GLU A 522 -11.54 33.28 -4.28
C GLU A 522 -12.92 33.18 -3.64
N LEU A 523 -12.94 33.06 -2.32
CA LEU A 523 -14.13 33.09 -1.46
C LEU A 523 -14.40 34.52 -1.03
N LYS A 524 -15.62 35.02 -1.23
CA LYS A 524 -16.09 36.33 -0.74
C LYS A 524 -17.32 36.17 0.12
N ARG A 525 -17.44 37.03 1.13
CA ARG A 525 -18.61 37.10 2.01
C ARG A 525 -19.36 38.40 1.75
N HIS A 526 -20.62 38.30 1.36
CA HIS A 526 -21.52 39.45 1.20
C HIS A 526 -22.28 39.69 2.51
N GLU A 527 -22.36 40.95 2.95
CA GLU A 527 -23.02 41.32 4.21
C GLU A 527 -24.56 41.44 4.08
N SER A 528 -25.13 41.42 2.87
CA SER A 528 -26.56 41.55 2.62
C SER A 528 -27.07 40.63 1.49
N GLY A 529 -27.79 39.55 1.85
CA GLY A 529 -28.47 38.64 0.92
C GLY A 529 -28.73 37.24 1.49
N LYS A 530 -29.70 36.51 0.92
CA LYS A 530 -30.05 35.11 1.33
C LYS A 530 -28.88 34.12 1.11
N SER A 531 -27.94 34.41 0.21
CA SER A 531 -26.67 33.68 0.04
C SER A 531 -25.50 34.55 0.51
N SER A 532 -24.98 34.27 1.70
CA SER A 532 -23.92 35.09 2.33
C SER A 532 -22.52 34.92 1.70
N TRP A 533 -22.32 33.93 0.83
CA TRP A 533 -21.01 33.57 0.29
C TRP A 533 -21.03 33.48 -1.23
N ALA A 534 -19.97 33.96 -1.87
CA ALA A 534 -19.73 33.89 -3.31
C ALA A 534 -18.36 33.27 -3.59
N VAL A 535 -18.25 32.48 -4.66
CA VAL A 535 -17.00 31.86 -5.11
C VAL A 535 -16.69 32.34 -6.51
N ASN A 536 -15.54 32.99 -6.67
CA ASN A 536 -15.07 33.49 -7.95
C ASN A 536 -13.86 32.68 -8.41
N LYS A 537 -13.81 32.34 -9.70
CA LYS A 537 -12.64 31.66 -10.27
C LYS A 537 -11.59 32.69 -10.67
N LYS A 538 -10.34 32.52 -10.20
CA LYS A 538 -9.18 33.29 -10.68
C LYS A 538 -8.46 32.52 -11.79
N GLN A 539 -7.83 33.26 -12.70
CA GLN A 539 -7.05 32.68 -13.79
C GLN A 539 -5.64 32.33 -13.29
N LEU A 540 -5.13 31.19 -13.76
CA LEU A 540 -3.75 30.74 -13.54
C LEU A 540 -3.00 30.70 -14.88
N PRO A 541 -1.65 30.75 -14.86
CA PRO A 541 -0.85 30.65 -16.06
C PRO A 541 -1.14 29.36 -16.84
N ARG A 542 -1.22 29.46 -18.18
CA ARG A 542 -1.57 28.31 -19.05
C ARG A 542 -0.48 27.24 -19.13
N LYS A 543 0.77 27.58 -18.78
CA LYS A 543 1.93 26.69 -18.83
C LYS A 543 1.93 25.64 -17.70
N LEU A 544 1.13 25.83 -16.66
CA LEU A 544 1.10 24.93 -15.51
C LEU A 544 0.51 23.56 -15.88
N THR A 545 1.25 22.51 -15.55
CA THR A 545 0.75 21.13 -15.56
C THR A 545 -0.11 20.87 -14.32
N TYR A 546 -0.84 19.76 -14.31
CA TYR A 546 -1.45 19.31 -13.06
C TYR A 546 -0.41 19.03 -11.97
N ALA A 547 -0.89 19.04 -10.73
CA ALA A 547 -0.07 19.00 -9.53
C ALA A 547 -0.38 17.79 -8.65
N HIS A 548 0.67 17.23 -8.06
CA HIS A 548 0.56 16.20 -7.01
C HIS A 548 0.43 16.80 -5.62
N SER A 549 0.96 18.02 -5.42
CA SER A 549 0.87 18.74 -4.15
C SER A 549 0.79 20.24 -4.39
N MET A 550 0.12 20.97 -3.50
CA MET A 550 0.04 22.43 -3.55
C MET A 550 -0.09 23.02 -2.15
N ILE A 551 0.50 24.19 -1.95
CA ILE A 551 0.39 24.97 -0.70
C ILE A 551 0.41 26.47 -1.01
N PHE A 552 -0.18 27.28 -0.13
CA PHE A 552 -0.03 28.73 -0.16
C PHE A 552 1.15 29.17 0.71
N SER A 553 1.76 30.30 0.35
CA SER A 553 2.71 31.00 1.23
C SER A 553 2.02 31.51 2.50
N SER A 554 2.82 31.80 3.53
CA SER A 554 2.34 32.26 4.84
C SER A 554 1.51 33.55 4.76
N ASP A 555 1.87 34.45 3.86
CA ASP A 555 1.19 35.72 3.55
C ASP A 555 0.00 35.56 2.58
N SER A 556 -0.25 34.36 2.08
CA SER A 556 -1.31 34.04 1.09
C SER A 556 -1.16 34.74 -0.28
N SER A 557 0.00 35.34 -0.60
CA SER A 557 0.25 36.03 -1.87
C SER A 557 0.71 35.09 -3.00
N ARG A 558 1.37 33.98 -2.64
CA ARG A 558 1.93 33.02 -3.60
C ARG A 558 1.29 31.64 -3.44
N LEU A 559 1.07 30.99 -4.58
CA LEU A 559 0.66 29.60 -4.67
C LEU A 559 1.86 28.78 -5.16
N ILE A 560 2.28 27.81 -4.36
CA ILE A 560 3.39 26.91 -4.67
C ILE A 560 2.80 25.57 -5.12
N ILE A 561 3.21 25.11 -6.30
CA ILE A 561 2.62 23.96 -6.99
C ILE A 561 3.71 22.96 -7.37
N ALA A 562 3.61 21.73 -6.89
CA ALA A 562 4.45 20.62 -7.31
C ALA A 562 3.84 19.95 -8.56
N GLY A 563 4.37 20.27 -9.73
CA GLY A 563 3.90 19.77 -11.02
C GLY A 563 4.23 18.30 -11.26
N HIS A 564 3.43 17.64 -12.09
CA HIS A 564 3.71 16.28 -12.57
C HIS A 564 4.99 16.19 -13.39
N ASP A 565 5.43 17.29 -14.00
CA ASP A 565 6.71 17.38 -14.72
C ASP A 565 7.93 17.43 -13.80
N ARG A 566 7.77 17.12 -12.51
CA ARG A 566 8.83 17.02 -11.48
C ARG A 566 9.48 18.37 -11.16
N ARG A 567 8.76 19.46 -11.41
CA ARG A 567 9.17 20.83 -11.05
C ARG A 567 8.24 21.44 -10.03
N ILE A 568 8.73 22.43 -9.28
CA ILE A 568 7.94 23.19 -8.32
C ILE A 568 7.79 24.63 -8.83
N TYR A 569 6.56 25.05 -9.08
CA TYR A 569 6.23 26.39 -9.57
C TYR A 569 5.80 27.30 -8.42
N VAL A 570 6.40 28.49 -8.35
CA VAL A 570 5.96 29.57 -7.45
C VAL A 570 5.18 30.57 -8.28
N VAL A 571 3.87 30.64 -8.05
CA VAL A 571 2.94 31.49 -8.80
C VAL A 571 2.47 32.63 -7.92
N ASP A 572 2.57 33.86 -8.42
CA ASP A 572 1.97 35.01 -7.74
C ASP A 572 0.48 35.10 -8.05
N VAL A 573 -0.34 35.23 -7.00
CA VAL A 573 -1.80 35.10 -7.13
C VAL A 573 -2.46 36.33 -7.76
N ASP A 574 -1.85 37.51 -7.65
CA ASP A 574 -2.44 38.76 -8.11
C ASP A 574 -2.05 39.09 -9.55
N SER A 575 -0.78 38.88 -9.91
CA SER A 575 -0.29 38.98 -11.30
C SER A 575 -0.66 37.76 -12.15
N ALA A 576 -0.91 36.60 -11.53
CA ALA A 576 -1.13 35.33 -12.20
C ALA A 576 0.06 34.87 -13.06
N ASP A 577 1.27 35.27 -12.68
CA ASP A 577 2.53 34.91 -13.36
C ASP A 577 3.37 33.93 -12.54
N ILE A 578 4.19 33.15 -13.25
CA ILE A 578 5.16 32.25 -12.62
C ILE A 578 6.38 33.08 -12.22
N VAL A 579 6.56 33.27 -10.92
CA VAL A 579 7.68 34.03 -10.34
C VAL A 579 8.97 33.23 -10.41
N HIS A 580 8.91 31.95 -10.08
CA HIS A 580 10.08 31.08 -10.03
C HIS A 580 9.71 29.62 -10.29
N THR A 581 10.68 28.82 -10.76
CA THR A 581 10.53 27.37 -10.97
C THR A 581 11.73 26.64 -10.38
N PHE A 582 11.50 25.86 -9.32
CA PHE A 582 12.51 24.98 -8.75
C PHE A 582 12.54 23.64 -9.48
N THR A 583 13.74 23.09 -9.65
CA THR A 583 13.95 21.71 -10.08
C THR A 583 14.66 20.99 -8.94
N PRO A 584 14.01 20.07 -8.20
CA PRO A 584 14.65 19.28 -7.16
C PRO A 584 15.83 18.50 -7.71
N ARG A 585 16.94 18.46 -6.98
CA ARG A 585 18.18 17.76 -7.37
C ARG A 585 18.85 17.13 -6.16
N ARG A 586 19.47 15.97 -6.35
CA ARG A 586 20.34 15.37 -5.32
C ARG A 586 21.70 16.06 -5.24
N ASP A 587 22.34 16.29 -6.38
CA ASP A 587 23.65 16.92 -6.49
C ASP A 587 23.55 18.31 -7.14
N GLU A 588 24.28 19.28 -6.58
CA GLU A 588 24.25 20.69 -7.05
C GLU A 588 24.94 20.89 -8.43
N ASN A 589 25.78 19.93 -8.85
CA ASN A 589 26.66 20.06 -10.03
C ASN A 589 26.04 19.57 -11.36
N GLU A 590 24.79 19.11 -11.38
CA GLU A 590 24.12 18.70 -12.62
C GLU A 590 23.49 19.91 -13.33
N GLU A 591 24.17 20.49 -14.32
CA GLU A 591 23.57 21.49 -15.20
C GLU A 591 22.71 20.85 -16.32
N GLU A 592 21.57 21.49 -16.60
CA GLU A 592 20.68 21.31 -17.78
C GLU A 592 20.15 19.92 -18.18
N LEU A 593 20.16 18.92 -17.30
CA LEU A 593 19.46 17.66 -17.55
C LEU A 593 17.95 17.75 -17.24
N PRO A 594 17.08 16.93 -17.89
CA PRO A 594 15.68 16.81 -17.50
C PRO A 594 15.59 16.35 -16.02
N PRO A 595 14.52 16.73 -15.29
CA PRO A 595 14.39 16.34 -13.89
C PRO A 595 14.46 14.82 -13.77
N SER A 596 15.47 14.31 -13.09
CA SER A 596 15.68 12.88 -12.84
C SER A 596 14.93 12.43 -11.58
N GLU A 597 14.71 13.34 -10.63
CA GLU A 597 14.10 13.08 -9.33
C GLU A 597 12.61 12.74 -9.42
N PRO A 598 12.08 11.87 -8.55
CA PRO A 598 10.68 11.47 -8.57
C PRO A 598 9.73 12.60 -8.13
N PRO A 599 8.43 12.53 -8.47
CA PRO A 599 7.47 13.59 -8.19
C PRO A 599 7.32 13.93 -6.70
N ILE A 600 7.16 15.23 -6.43
CA ILE A 600 6.89 15.76 -5.08
C ILE A 600 5.42 15.55 -4.72
N THR A 601 5.15 14.85 -3.62
CA THR A 601 3.79 14.51 -3.16
C THR A 601 3.37 15.27 -1.91
N LYS A 602 4.31 15.73 -1.09
CA LYS A 602 4.04 16.52 0.11
C LYS A 602 4.90 17.78 0.13
N MET A 603 4.33 18.88 0.60
CA MET A 603 5.07 20.13 0.80
C MET A 603 4.66 20.79 2.11
N PHE A 604 5.62 21.43 2.77
CA PHE A 604 5.42 22.16 4.01
C PHE A 604 6.10 23.53 3.88
N ALA A 605 5.41 24.61 4.25
CA ALA A 605 5.98 25.95 4.26
C ALA A 605 6.17 26.45 5.70
N SER A 606 7.23 27.22 5.93
CA SER A 606 7.46 27.89 7.21
C SER A 606 6.48 29.03 7.45
N CYS A 607 6.28 29.40 8.71
CA CYS A 607 5.34 30.45 9.08
C CYS A 607 5.80 31.86 8.68
N ASP A 608 7.11 32.08 8.53
CA ASP A 608 7.69 33.32 8.00
C ASP A 608 7.74 33.37 6.47
N GLY A 609 7.53 32.25 5.78
CA GLY A 609 7.62 32.17 4.32
C GLY A 609 9.06 32.10 3.78
N GLN A 610 10.07 31.88 4.63
CA GLN A 610 11.47 31.72 4.20
C GLN A 610 11.76 30.33 3.64
N TRP A 611 11.18 29.28 4.22
CA TRP A 611 11.53 27.89 3.93
C TRP A 611 10.38 27.11 3.31
N LEU A 612 10.72 26.25 2.36
CA LEU A 612 9.85 25.27 1.74
C LEU A 612 10.50 23.90 1.82
N ALA A 613 9.86 22.96 2.51
CA ALA A 613 10.22 21.55 2.49
C ALA A 613 9.34 20.83 1.46
N ALA A 614 9.95 20.16 0.49
CA ALA A 614 9.30 19.36 -0.53
C ALA A 614 9.73 17.90 -0.37
N VAL A 615 8.78 16.97 -0.36
CA VAL A 615 9.03 15.55 -0.13
C VAL A 615 8.54 14.76 -1.34
N ASN A 616 9.42 13.92 -1.90
CA ASN A 616 9.06 13.06 -3.02
C ASN A 616 8.17 11.87 -2.59
N CYS A 617 7.72 11.07 -3.55
CA CYS A 617 6.86 9.92 -3.28
C CYS A 617 7.54 8.77 -2.51
N PHE A 618 8.88 8.68 -2.50
CA PHE A 618 9.63 7.64 -1.76
C PHE A 618 10.09 8.09 -0.36
N GLY A 619 10.15 9.39 -0.10
CA GLY A 619 10.49 9.98 1.19
C GLY A 619 11.77 10.82 1.23
N ASP A 620 12.43 11.11 0.10
CA ASP A 620 13.53 12.07 0.09
C ASP A 620 12.99 13.50 0.24
N VAL A 621 13.75 14.35 0.95
CA VAL A 621 13.34 15.68 1.36
C VAL A 621 14.28 16.72 0.74
N TYR A 622 13.70 17.68 0.04
CA TYR A 622 14.39 18.82 -0.58
C TYR A 622 13.93 20.09 0.13
N LEU A 623 14.89 20.87 0.61
CA LEU A 623 14.64 22.14 1.29
C LEU A 623 15.05 23.29 0.40
N PHE A 624 14.11 24.19 0.14
CA PHE A 624 14.30 25.39 -0.64
C PHE A 624 14.17 26.62 0.24
N ASN A 625 15.01 27.61 -0.03
CA ASN A 625 14.88 28.93 0.55
C ASN A 625 14.14 29.83 -0.48
N LEU A 626 12.96 30.31 -0.10
CA LEU A 626 12.05 31.07 -0.96
C LEU A 626 12.49 32.53 -1.18
N GLU A 627 13.35 33.05 -0.30
CA GLU A 627 13.92 34.40 -0.43
C GLU A 627 15.07 34.40 -1.44
N THR A 628 16.00 33.46 -1.30
CA THR A 628 17.14 33.30 -2.24
C THR A 628 16.78 32.58 -3.53
N GLN A 629 15.62 31.93 -3.57
CA GLN A 629 15.15 31.09 -4.68
C GLN A 629 16.16 30.00 -5.09
N ARG A 630 16.75 29.34 -4.08
CA ARG A 630 17.68 28.22 -4.30
C ARG A 630 17.36 27.02 -3.42
N GLN A 631 17.75 25.84 -3.87
CA GLN A 631 17.81 24.67 -3.01
C GLN A 631 18.88 24.91 -1.95
N HIS A 632 18.53 24.70 -0.69
CA HIS A 632 19.41 24.89 0.45
C HIS A 632 20.00 23.57 0.94
N TRP A 633 19.17 22.51 1.02
CA TRP A 633 19.58 21.24 1.59
C TRP A 633 18.81 20.07 0.99
N PHE A 634 19.47 18.92 0.87
CA PHE A 634 18.89 17.65 0.47
C PHE A 634 19.11 16.63 1.59
N ILE A 635 18.05 15.90 1.95
CA ILE A 635 18.07 14.83 2.94
C ILE A 635 17.57 13.56 2.24
N SER A 636 18.47 12.58 2.10
CA SER A 636 18.13 11.25 1.58
C SER A 636 17.21 10.52 2.57
N ARG A 637 16.39 9.59 2.07
CA ARG A 637 15.51 8.71 2.85
C ARG A 637 16.05 8.35 4.24
N LEU A 638 15.25 8.66 5.26
CA LEU A 638 15.57 8.49 6.67
C LEU A 638 15.39 7.02 7.06
N ASP A 639 16.48 6.26 7.10
CA ASP A 639 16.50 4.81 7.42
C ASP A 639 15.61 3.96 6.49
N ASP A 640 15.61 4.27 5.19
CA ASP A 640 14.74 3.65 4.16
C ASP A 640 13.22 3.76 4.43
N ALA A 641 12.82 4.54 5.43
CA ALA A 641 11.44 4.83 5.75
C ALA A 641 10.93 6.03 4.95
N SER A 642 9.67 5.97 4.53
CA SER A 642 9.02 7.05 3.81
C SER A 642 8.50 8.10 4.79
N VAL A 643 8.53 9.36 4.37
CA VAL A 643 8.03 10.49 5.17
C VAL A 643 6.51 10.53 5.13
N THR A 644 5.88 10.46 6.30
CA THR A 644 4.43 10.34 6.46
C THR A 644 3.77 11.69 6.74
N ALA A 645 4.34 12.47 7.65
CA ALA A 645 3.89 13.82 7.98
C ALA A 645 5.08 14.73 8.30
N GLY A 646 4.88 16.04 8.17
CA GLY A 646 5.92 17.03 8.39
C GLY A 646 5.34 18.43 8.66
N GLY A 647 6.17 19.32 9.18
CA GLY A 647 5.82 20.73 9.35
C GLY A 647 6.85 21.53 10.13
N PHE A 648 6.88 22.83 9.87
CA PHE A 648 7.76 23.77 10.56
C PHE A 648 7.15 24.21 11.89
N HIS A 649 7.99 24.40 12.90
CA HIS A 649 7.56 24.91 14.18
C HIS A 649 7.07 26.38 14.02
N PRO A 650 5.87 26.76 14.54
CA PRO A 650 5.31 28.09 14.30
C PRO A 650 6.16 29.28 14.78
N GLN A 651 6.93 29.10 15.87
CA GLN A 651 7.84 30.13 16.41
C GLN A 651 9.25 30.08 15.82
N ASN A 652 9.83 28.87 15.74
CA ASN A 652 11.17 28.68 15.20
C ASN A 652 11.03 28.07 13.81
N SER A 653 10.86 28.93 12.82
CA SER A 653 10.71 28.54 11.42
C SER A 653 11.90 27.75 10.86
N ASN A 654 13.05 27.75 11.55
CA ASN A 654 14.21 26.95 11.15
C ASN A 654 14.10 25.50 11.62
N VAL A 655 13.17 25.18 12.54
CA VAL A 655 12.98 23.82 13.02
C VAL A 655 11.91 23.11 12.20
N LEU A 656 12.33 22.08 11.47
CA LEU A 656 11.46 21.20 10.69
C LEU A 656 11.27 19.88 11.44
N VAL A 657 10.02 19.53 11.76
CA VAL A 657 9.67 18.23 12.35
C VAL A 657 9.08 17.33 11.28
N ILE A 658 9.60 16.12 11.17
CA ILE A 658 9.19 15.08 10.22
C ILE A 658 8.94 13.77 10.97
N THR A 659 7.94 13.03 10.52
CA THR A 659 7.66 11.66 10.96
C THR A 659 7.78 10.69 9.80
N THR A 660 8.21 9.47 10.09
CA THR A 660 8.45 8.41 9.10
C THR A 660 7.48 7.23 9.25
N SER A 661 7.44 6.34 8.26
CA SER A 661 6.63 5.11 8.25
C SER A 661 7.09 4.07 9.28
N SER A 662 8.31 4.20 9.80
CA SER A 662 8.83 3.47 10.96
C SER A 662 8.36 4.05 12.31
N ASN A 663 7.45 5.03 12.30
CA ASN A 663 7.00 5.76 13.49
C ASN A 663 8.16 6.41 14.26
N GLN A 664 9.21 6.88 13.56
CA GLN A 664 10.25 7.72 14.15
C GLN A 664 9.93 9.20 13.94
N VAL A 665 10.49 10.05 14.82
CA VAL A 665 10.34 11.50 14.77
C VAL A 665 11.72 12.14 14.66
N TYR A 666 11.88 13.00 13.67
CA TYR A 666 13.09 13.78 13.42
C TYR A 666 12.77 15.26 13.50
N ALA A 667 13.55 16.00 14.27
CA ALA A 667 13.56 17.46 14.31
C ALA A 667 14.90 17.91 13.72
N PHE A 668 14.83 18.71 12.65
CA PHE A 668 15.98 19.23 11.93
C PHE A 668 16.13 20.72 12.18
N ASP A 669 17.38 21.18 12.29
CA ASP A 669 17.72 22.59 12.14
C ASP A 669 18.07 22.84 10.67
N VAL A 670 17.13 23.48 9.97
CA VAL A 670 17.20 23.70 8.53
C VAL A 670 18.30 24.69 8.17
N ASP A 671 18.50 25.74 8.97
CA ASP A 671 19.48 26.79 8.70
C ASP A 671 20.91 26.26 8.88
N ALA A 672 21.12 25.46 9.93
CA ALA A 672 22.41 24.82 10.20
C ALA A 672 22.64 23.49 9.43
N LYS A 673 21.67 23.04 8.60
CA LYS A 673 21.70 21.77 7.84
C LYS A 673 22.06 20.55 8.69
N GLN A 674 21.53 20.48 9.92
CA GLN A 674 21.87 19.44 10.88
C GLN A 674 20.65 18.86 11.57
N LEU A 675 20.81 17.65 12.12
CA LEU A 675 19.81 17.07 13.01
C LEU A 675 19.79 17.89 14.31
N GLY A 676 18.60 18.30 14.76
CA GLY A 676 18.45 19.07 16.00
C GLY A 676 18.93 18.28 17.22
N GLU A 677 19.39 18.98 18.26
CA GLU A 677 19.95 18.35 19.46
C GLU A 677 19.02 17.33 20.12
N TRP A 678 17.71 17.59 20.09
CA TRP A 678 16.71 16.66 20.63
C TRP A 678 16.73 15.33 19.86
N SER A 679 16.73 15.37 18.53
CA SER A 679 16.72 14.16 17.72
C SER A 679 18.01 13.36 17.82
N GLN A 680 19.16 14.04 17.91
CA GLN A 680 20.45 13.38 18.18
C GLN A 680 20.42 12.57 19.48
N LYS A 681 19.72 13.06 20.51
CA LYS A 681 19.65 12.41 21.83
C LYS A 681 18.53 11.37 21.92
N HIS A 682 17.43 11.55 21.21
CA HIS A 682 16.17 10.86 21.54
C HIS A 682 15.54 10.03 20.43
N THR A 683 15.84 10.26 19.13
CA THR A 683 15.14 9.54 18.04
C THR A 683 15.30 8.02 18.12
N PHE A 684 16.49 7.52 18.50
CA PHE A 684 16.76 6.09 18.67
C PHE A 684 16.49 5.56 20.09
N VAL A 685 16.12 6.45 21.03
CA VAL A 685 15.89 6.14 22.46
C VAL A 685 14.43 6.43 22.85
N LEU A 686 13.53 6.55 21.87
CA LEU A 686 12.09 6.72 22.14
C LEU A 686 11.59 5.54 22.99
N SER A 687 10.74 5.82 23.99
CA SER A 687 10.12 4.79 24.83
C SER A 687 9.49 3.70 23.95
N LYS A 688 9.58 2.44 24.40
CA LYS A 688 8.93 1.29 23.73
C LYS A 688 7.46 1.58 23.42
N ARG A 689 6.77 2.37 24.26
CA ARG A 689 5.37 2.74 24.04
C ARG A 689 5.14 3.57 22.76
N TYR A 690 6.09 4.42 22.38
CA TYR A 690 6.01 5.21 21.14
C TYR A 690 6.49 4.40 19.93
N GLN A 691 7.52 3.56 20.09
CA GLN A 691 7.90 2.60 19.05
C GLN A 691 6.73 1.68 18.69
N GLU A 692 5.90 1.32 19.68
CA GLU A 692 4.65 0.58 19.50
C GLU A 692 3.42 1.48 19.25
N PHE A 693 3.57 2.67 18.66
CA PHE A 693 2.44 3.53 18.35
C PHE A 693 1.42 2.82 17.43
N PRO A 694 0.11 2.81 17.77
CA PRO A 694 -0.88 2.05 17.02
C PRO A 694 -1.14 2.67 15.65
N GLY A 695 -0.70 1.97 14.61
CA GLY A 695 -0.85 2.39 13.22
C GLY A 695 0.21 3.41 12.81
N GLU A 696 0.21 3.72 11.53
CA GLU A 696 1.10 4.71 10.94
C GLU A 696 0.69 6.13 11.36
N VAL A 697 1.68 6.97 11.64
CA VAL A 697 1.47 8.42 11.80
C VAL A 697 0.95 9.01 10.48
N ILE A 698 -0.23 9.65 10.51
CA ILE A 698 -0.87 10.23 9.32
C ILE A 698 -0.82 11.77 9.28
N GLY A 699 -0.41 12.40 10.37
CA GLY A 699 -0.42 13.84 10.50
C GLY A 699 0.18 14.35 11.80
N LEU A 700 0.51 15.64 11.78
CA LEU A 700 0.99 16.38 12.93
C LEU A 700 0.30 17.73 13.04
N SER A 701 0.20 18.25 14.26
CA SER A 701 -0.40 19.55 14.53
C SER A 701 0.34 20.28 15.64
N PHE A 702 0.71 21.52 15.37
CA PHE A 702 1.33 22.41 16.35
C PHE A 702 0.27 23.28 17.05
N PRO A 703 0.42 23.55 18.36
CA PRO A 703 -0.41 24.51 19.05
C PRO A 703 -0.12 25.94 18.52
N PRO A 704 -1.13 26.81 18.41
CA PRO A 704 -0.94 28.18 17.92
C PRO A 704 -0.24 29.12 18.93
N SER A 705 0.16 28.64 20.12
CA SER A 705 0.82 29.43 21.17
C SER A 705 2.30 29.67 20.92
N THR A 706 2.76 30.84 21.35
CA THR A 706 4.18 31.24 21.39
C THR A 706 5.06 30.51 22.39
N SER A 707 4.50 29.80 23.37
CA SER A 707 5.24 29.31 24.55
C SER A 707 5.34 27.79 24.68
N SER A 708 4.87 27.03 23.67
CA SER A 708 4.78 25.57 23.76
C SER A 708 5.69 24.92 22.72
N SER A 709 6.67 24.13 23.17
CA SER A 709 7.52 23.28 22.32
C SER A 709 6.88 21.92 22.05
N SER A 710 5.54 21.84 22.13
CA SER A 710 4.81 20.60 22.01
C SER A 710 4.21 20.41 20.61
N VAL A 711 4.18 19.17 20.15
CA VAL A 711 3.55 18.75 18.91
C VAL A 711 2.61 17.59 19.18
N ILE A 712 1.43 17.61 18.56
CA ILE A 712 0.55 16.44 18.55
C ILE A 712 0.82 15.67 17.26
N ILE A 713 1.14 14.39 17.43
CA ILE A 713 1.30 13.43 16.35
C ILE A 713 0.14 12.44 16.44
N TYR A 714 -0.47 12.08 15.33
CA TYR A 714 -1.62 11.18 15.35
C TYR A 714 -1.62 10.17 14.20
N SER A 715 -2.16 9.00 14.49
CA SER A 715 -2.59 7.98 13.52
C SER A 715 -4.12 7.96 13.43
N ALA A 716 -4.67 7.08 12.59
CA ALA A 716 -6.10 6.81 12.57
C ALA A 716 -6.63 6.18 13.89
N ARG A 717 -5.74 5.66 14.76
CA ARG A 717 -6.11 4.89 15.96
C ARG A 717 -5.68 5.52 17.27
N ALA A 718 -4.71 6.43 17.27
CA ALA A 718 -4.33 7.15 18.47
C ALA A 718 -3.72 8.51 18.14
N MET A 719 -3.59 9.34 19.17
CA MET A 719 -2.74 10.52 19.14
C MET A 719 -1.79 10.51 20.32
N CYS A 720 -0.67 11.20 20.16
CA CYS A 720 0.39 11.35 21.13
C CYS A 720 0.83 12.81 21.14
N SER A 721 0.97 13.40 22.33
CA SER A 721 1.61 14.70 22.51
C SER A 721 3.07 14.49 22.85
N ILE A 722 3.98 15.11 22.10
CA ILE A 722 5.42 15.14 22.36
C ILE A 722 5.79 16.58 22.74
N ASP A 723 6.55 16.75 23.83
CA ASP A 723 7.11 18.05 24.21
C ASP A 723 8.64 18.02 24.04
N PHE A 724 9.16 18.79 23.08
CA PHE A 724 10.59 18.83 22.77
C PHE A 724 11.43 19.52 23.86
N GLY A 725 10.79 20.24 24.80
CA GLY A 725 11.47 20.93 25.91
C GLY A 725 11.74 20.07 27.14
N MET A 726 11.21 18.84 27.18
CA MET A 726 11.38 17.92 28.31
C MET A 726 12.44 16.85 27.99
N PRO A 727 13.14 16.26 28.98
CA PRO A 727 14.00 15.09 28.78
C PRO A 727 13.18 13.80 28.64
N VAL A 728 13.60 12.86 27.78
CA VAL A 728 12.98 11.52 27.68
C VAL A 728 13.39 10.68 28.89
N ASP A 729 12.45 10.37 29.78
CA ASP A 729 12.67 9.40 30.86
C ASP A 729 12.89 8.00 30.26
N ARG A 730 13.94 7.30 30.67
CA ARG A 730 14.10 5.88 30.36
C ARG A 730 13.06 5.12 31.19
N ASP A 731 12.29 4.25 30.54
CA ASP A 731 11.47 3.26 31.26
C ASP A 731 12.45 2.28 31.95
N ASP A 732 12.94 2.63 33.14
CA ASP A 732 13.68 1.71 34.00
C ASP A 732 12.65 0.73 34.60
N ASP A 733 12.33 -0.33 33.85
CA ASP A 733 11.60 -1.49 34.36
C ASP A 733 12.50 -2.25 35.37
N TYR A 734 12.60 -1.76 36.61
CA TYR A 734 12.85 -2.64 37.75
C TYR A 734 11.53 -3.34 38.09
N ASP A 735 11.27 -4.47 37.44
CA ASP A 735 10.27 -5.43 37.90
C ASP A 735 10.69 -5.93 39.30
N MET A 736 10.10 -5.34 40.35
CA MET A 736 10.19 -5.84 41.71
C MET A 736 9.55 -7.24 41.75
N ILE A 737 10.42 -8.26 41.80
CA ILE A 737 10.08 -9.63 42.16
C ILE A 737 9.56 -9.62 43.60
N ASN A 738 8.25 -9.44 43.80
CA ASN A 738 7.61 -9.76 45.07
C ASN A 738 7.35 -11.26 45.11
N GLY A 739 8.35 -12.00 45.60
CA GLY A 739 8.17 -13.34 46.12
C GLY A 739 7.28 -13.30 47.36
N ASN A 740 6.16 -14.03 47.31
CA ASN A 740 5.30 -14.24 48.47
C ASN A 740 6.07 -14.93 49.60
N GLY A 741 6.15 -14.27 50.76
CA GLY A 741 6.57 -14.89 52.00
C GLY A 741 6.33 -13.96 53.20
N GLY A 742 5.25 -14.21 53.96
CA GLY A 742 5.21 -13.85 55.38
C GLY A 742 4.29 -12.70 55.82
N LEU A 743 3.24 -13.09 56.53
CA LEU A 743 2.40 -12.34 57.47
C LEU A 743 3.10 -11.21 58.29
N LYS A 744 2.52 -9.98 58.30
CA LYS A 744 2.07 -9.17 59.47
C LYS A 744 2.25 -7.63 59.32
N ARG A 745 1.11 -6.92 59.49
CA ARG A 745 0.88 -5.63 60.19
C ARG A 745 2.02 -4.58 60.24
N LYS A 746 1.74 -3.38 59.71
CA LYS A 746 1.37 -2.17 60.50
C LYS A 746 1.13 -0.95 59.58
N LEU A 747 -0.02 -0.29 59.76
CA LEU A 747 -0.18 1.13 59.45
C LEU A 747 0.82 1.95 60.28
N ARG A 748 1.47 2.93 59.65
CA ARG A 748 1.80 4.24 60.25
C ARG A 748 2.06 5.27 59.17
N ASP A 749 1.44 6.42 59.38
CA ASP A 749 1.47 7.64 58.59
C ASP A 749 2.88 8.17 58.33
N CYS A 750 3.06 8.74 57.13
CA CYS A 750 3.77 10.01 56.97
C CYS A 750 3.20 10.73 55.74
N GLN A 751 2.13 11.49 55.97
CA GLN A 751 1.81 12.64 55.12
C GLN A 751 2.89 13.70 55.37
N THR A 752 3.64 14.06 54.33
CA THR A 752 4.18 15.43 54.16
C THR A 752 4.60 15.62 52.70
N ASP A 753 3.76 16.35 51.98
CA ASP A 753 4.04 17.26 50.87
C ASP A 753 5.24 17.01 49.93
N SER A 754 4.95 16.64 48.69
CA SER A 754 5.01 17.61 47.59
C SER A 754 4.27 17.08 46.36
N LYS A 755 3.19 17.77 45.98
CA LYS A 755 2.53 17.63 44.68
C LYS A 755 3.47 18.16 43.59
N VAL A 756 4.33 17.31 43.07
CA VAL A 756 4.90 17.50 41.73
C VAL A 756 3.93 16.84 40.76
N ASN A 757 3.31 17.63 39.89
CA ASN A 757 2.52 17.12 38.78
C ASN A 757 3.42 16.21 37.93
N ASP A 758 3.18 14.90 37.97
CA ASP A 758 3.66 13.93 36.98
C ASP A 758 3.14 14.33 35.58
N ARG A 759 3.80 15.27 34.92
CA ARG A 759 3.61 15.53 33.49
C ARG A 759 4.37 14.45 32.73
N LYS A 760 3.65 13.40 32.37
CA LYS A 760 4.20 12.29 31.58
C LYS A 760 4.60 12.78 30.18
N PHE A 761 5.80 12.40 29.75
CA PHE A 761 6.44 12.79 28.48
C PHE A 761 5.61 12.48 27.22
N PHE A 762 4.92 11.33 27.23
CA PHE A 762 3.97 10.93 26.20
C PHE A 762 2.57 10.78 26.80
N GLU A 763 1.64 11.67 26.44
CA GLU A 763 0.22 11.44 26.68
C GLU A 763 -0.38 10.73 25.48
N PHE A 764 -0.66 9.43 25.62
CA PHE A 764 -1.33 8.62 24.60
C PHE A 764 -2.84 8.66 24.77
N PHE A 765 -3.54 8.89 23.66
CA PHE A 765 -5.00 8.80 23.60
C PHE A 765 -5.39 7.89 22.45
N ALA A 766 -5.90 6.70 22.77
CA ALA A 766 -6.45 5.79 21.78
C ALA A 766 -7.85 6.27 21.34
N PHE A 767 -8.11 6.18 20.06
CA PHE A 767 -9.40 6.47 19.46
C PHE A 767 -10.24 5.19 19.39
N ARG A 768 -11.55 5.34 19.64
CA ARG A 768 -12.52 4.26 19.50
C ARG A 768 -12.88 4.04 18.04
N ASP A 769 -13.06 5.13 17.31
CA ASP A 769 -13.46 5.16 15.91
C ASP A 769 -12.28 5.70 15.06
N PRO A 770 -12.19 5.31 13.77
CA PRO A 770 -11.18 5.85 12.87
C PRO A 770 -11.20 7.37 12.82
N VAL A 771 -10.04 7.97 13.06
CA VAL A 771 -9.84 9.42 12.95
C VAL A 771 -9.31 9.78 11.57
N LEU A 772 -9.94 10.79 10.95
CA LEU A 772 -9.58 11.32 9.65
C LEU A 772 -8.64 12.53 9.77
N PHE A 773 -8.82 13.34 10.82
CA PHE A 773 -8.05 14.57 11.02
C PHE A 773 -8.02 14.99 12.49
N VAL A 774 -6.87 15.52 12.93
CA VAL A 774 -6.70 16.19 14.22
C VAL A 774 -6.01 17.52 14.00
N GLY A 775 -6.55 18.60 14.55
CA GLY A 775 -5.97 19.94 14.44
C GLY A 775 -6.20 20.78 15.69
N HIS A 776 -5.23 21.62 16.04
CA HIS A 776 -5.42 22.61 17.10
C HIS A 776 -6.41 23.69 16.66
N LEU A 777 -7.34 24.03 17.55
CA LEU A 777 -8.21 25.21 17.43
C LEU A 777 -7.68 26.38 18.28
N SER A 778 -7.11 26.06 19.44
CA SER A 778 -6.43 26.99 20.34
C SER A 778 -5.37 26.24 21.15
N ASN A 779 -4.62 26.96 21.98
CA ASN A 779 -3.55 26.40 22.83
C ASN A 779 -4.03 25.28 23.77
N ARG A 780 -5.32 25.24 24.11
CA ARG A 780 -5.91 24.24 25.00
C ARG A 780 -7.11 23.52 24.41
N SER A 781 -7.38 23.69 23.11
CA SER A 781 -8.47 23.01 22.43
C SER A 781 -8.06 22.46 21.09
N MET A 782 -8.52 21.24 20.81
CA MET A 782 -8.29 20.56 19.54
C MET A 782 -9.62 20.15 18.91
N MET A 783 -9.62 20.01 17.59
CA MET A 783 -10.69 19.41 16.82
C MET A 783 -10.24 18.02 16.37
N VAL A 784 -11.10 17.03 16.54
CA VAL A 784 -10.92 15.67 16.05
C VAL A 784 -12.09 15.36 15.12
N ILE A 785 -11.78 14.97 13.89
CA ILE A 785 -12.77 14.49 12.92
C ILE A 785 -12.69 12.96 12.93
N ASP A 786 -13.67 12.32 13.55
CA ASP A 786 -13.82 10.87 13.62
C ASP A 786 -15.08 10.41 12.88
N LYS A 787 -15.06 9.20 12.33
CA LYS A 787 -16.26 8.62 11.71
C LYS A 787 -16.43 7.18 12.17
N PRO A 788 -17.53 6.83 12.87
CA PRO A 788 -17.81 5.45 13.21
C PRO A 788 -17.87 4.59 11.95
N TRP A 789 -17.11 3.50 11.92
CA TRP A 789 -17.04 2.65 10.73
C TRP A 789 -18.40 2.05 10.34
N VAL A 790 -19.26 1.80 11.34
CA VAL A 790 -20.63 1.31 11.13
C VAL A 790 -21.46 2.31 10.31
N ASP A 791 -21.21 3.61 10.42
CA ASP A 791 -21.94 4.60 9.64
C ASP A 791 -21.40 4.70 8.20
N VAL A 792 -20.13 4.42 7.97
CA VAL A 792 -19.55 4.29 6.62
C VAL A 792 -20.09 3.04 5.93
N VAL A 793 -20.16 1.91 6.64
CA VAL A 793 -20.72 0.66 6.09
C VAL A 793 -22.16 0.83 5.60
N LYS A 794 -22.95 1.70 6.23
CA LYS A 794 -24.33 1.98 5.81
C LYS A 794 -24.43 2.82 4.52
N THR A 795 -23.34 3.46 4.07
CA THR A 795 -23.35 4.26 2.84
C THR A 795 -22.97 3.46 1.61
N PHE A 796 -22.52 2.21 1.76
CA PHE A 796 -22.22 1.33 0.63
C PHE A 796 -23.50 0.83 -0.03
N ASP A 797 -23.44 0.60 -1.34
CA ASP A 797 -24.59 0.22 -2.16
C ASP A 797 -25.14 -1.17 -1.77
N ALA A 798 -24.25 -2.10 -1.42
CA ALA A 798 -24.61 -3.43 -0.97
C ALA A 798 -24.75 -3.47 0.56
N PRO A 799 -25.80 -4.14 1.09
CA PRO A 799 -25.92 -4.35 2.52
C PRO A 799 -24.84 -5.34 3.03
N PRO A 800 -24.38 -5.20 4.28
CA PRO A 800 -23.41 -6.13 4.85
C PRO A 800 -24.01 -7.53 4.98
N VAL A 801 -23.16 -8.54 4.80
CA VAL A 801 -23.58 -9.94 4.89
C VAL A 801 -24.06 -10.23 6.32
N HIS A 802 -25.31 -10.66 6.46
CA HIS A 802 -25.95 -10.83 7.76
C HIS A 802 -25.16 -11.77 8.68
N ARG A 803 -25.05 -11.39 9.96
CA ARG A 803 -24.46 -12.22 11.03
C ARG A 803 -25.60 -12.77 11.89
N HIS A 804 -25.83 -14.08 11.87
CA HIS A 804 -26.55 -14.73 12.95
C HIS A 804 -25.63 -14.77 14.17
N ILE A 805 -25.73 -13.75 15.03
CA ILE A 805 -25.11 -13.79 16.34
C ILE A 805 -26.03 -14.65 17.20
N PHE A 806 -25.63 -15.90 17.47
CA PHE A 806 -26.35 -16.73 18.43
C PHE A 806 -26.07 -16.21 19.84
N GLY A 807 -27.12 -15.76 20.53
CA GLY A 807 -27.08 -15.31 21.93
C GLY A 807 -27.00 -13.79 22.09
N THR A 808 -28.17 -13.17 22.31
CA THR A 808 -28.31 -11.95 23.12
C THR A 808 -28.86 -12.34 24.48
#